data_AF-A0A9D2HM81-F1
#
_entry.id   AF-A0A9D2HM81-F1
#
_cell.length_a   1.000
_cell.length_b   1.000
_cell.length_c   1.000
_cell.angle_alpha   90.00
_cell.angle_beta   90.00
_cell.angle_gamma   90.00
#
_symmetry.space_group_name_H-M   'P 1'
#
loop_
_entity.id
_entity.type
_entity.pdbx_description
1 polymer ?
#
loop_
_entity_poly.entity_id
_entity_poly.type
_entity_poly.pdbx_seq_one_letter_code
_entity_poly.pdbx_strand_id
1 'polypeptide(L)'
;MQQQDQELAQRCRNLAEECRKAGGWIADNAERVGNESGSLQKDMRQATRFFGKCEEAARRKMCAGVFGPSQSGKSYLISALARDASGSLLADFCGEQHDFITEINPEGGKESTGLVTRFTTTPPQGLAPDHPIRLRLLTEMDVVRVLANTYYADCEHKEAPEMEPLLTALARLEKAPAAASPISGDDVEELRDYLNKNFISRPRVQMLQKGYWNTAMQLAPRLGLEDRASLFSLIWNSVPEFHRLYITLCGALQTLGNPAEADCPQNALIPRETSIIDVAVLRGLTDTSGGDLINIRSAGGQSADLPRAVVAALTAEISIYMREKPDSLFDHTDLLDFPGYRSRLKLENLQNELGRPGTLENLFLRGKVAYLFERYCEERELTSMLLCIGPSNQEVQDLPRAVYEWICSTHGEDPRHRAGKAPSLFFILSKMDMEFEKKAGTPSVEKRWDTRLQSSLLDFFGKQHEWPDNWDGSHPFNNIYLLRNPNFRCDAIFNFDADGREIAVRPEQESYVEEVRQAFLHSPLVQRHVARPDAVWNAAMTLNDGGVALLRESLRPLCNPELKRQQIEVIISEKREQVRTRLEPFYQPDDREELRKQKMQLAQQLVVQVNAIAKKRLFGEFLARLQVNDHDLYDLWLRQRQTDAQAAEPVAVAAAASDISTDDLLSDIFGSEEAAPAAPAAAAETPVIRDAAGALTDMVFDYWIEQLHNLAGSAEARNEFGLPSREFEQLISELLLAAQRVGLRGRLEEELRRCGAYANMARERLIWRQVSLAADAINAFVDWLDFDPRCHDAAARSVFFGGKTSEVFAPPPEPPAEPVIGEQEAPYDQQWTLDWMRTLAWSVVANVDFDGQQVRDPQQNNRLRDILAAFR
;
A
#
# COMPACT_ATOMS: atom_id res chain seq x y z
N MET A 1 -12.68 -20.45 15.31
CA MET A 1 -12.20 -20.25 13.92
C MET A 1 -12.73 -21.42 13.09
N GLN A 2 -13.33 -21.17 11.93
CA GLN A 2 -13.90 -22.24 11.11
C GLN A 2 -12.78 -23.00 10.38
N GLN A 3 -12.98 -24.29 10.07
CA GLN A 3 -11.98 -25.11 9.38
C GLN A 3 -11.59 -24.50 8.02
N GLN A 4 -12.55 -23.97 7.28
CA GLN A 4 -12.33 -23.32 5.98
C GLN A 4 -11.42 -22.08 6.09
N ASP A 5 -11.51 -21.32 7.19
CA ASP A 5 -10.65 -20.15 7.42
C ASP A 5 -9.20 -20.58 7.68
N GLN A 6 -9.01 -21.72 8.37
CA GLN A 6 -7.70 -22.31 8.59
C GLN A 6 -7.09 -22.88 7.30
N GLU A 7 -7.91 -23.51 6.45
CA GLU A 7 -7.50 -24.00 5.13
C GLU A 7 -7.08 -22.85 4.21
N LEU A 8 -7.85 -21.77 4.16
CA LEU A 8 -7.50 -20.55 3.41
C LEU A 8 -6.20 -19.93 3.93
N ALA A 9 -6.07 -19.78 5.26
CA ALA A 9 -4.85 -19.27 5.88
C ALA A 9 -3.63 -20.14 5.57
N GLN A 10 -3.78 -21.47 5.59
CA GLN A 10 -2.71 -22.40 5.23
C GLN A 10 -2.34 -22.30 3.75
N ARG A 11 -3.32 -22.12 2.86
CA ARG A 11 -3.08 -21.89 1.43
C ARG A 11 -2.29 -20.60 1.20
N CYS A 12 -2.67 -19.50 1.85
CA CYS A 12 -1.93 -18.23 1.81
C CYS A 12 -0.47 -18.43 2.26
N ARG A 13 -0.27 -19.13 3.38
CA ARG A 13 1.07 -19.45 3.91
C ARG A 13 1.91 -20.23 2.89
N ASN A 14 1.32 -21.25 2.27
CA ASN A 14 2.00 -22.06 1.26
C ASN A 14 2.40 -21.20 0.06
N LEU A 15 1.51 -20.33 -0.44
CA LEU A 15 1.82 -19.41 -1.54
C LEU A 15 2.95 -18.42 -1.19
N ALA A 16 2.97 -17.89 0.04
CA ALA A 16 4.07 -17.06 0.52
C ALA A 16 5.41 -17.83 0.57
N GLU A 17 5.38 -19.12 0.90
CA GLU A 17 6.57 -19.98 0.85
C GLU A 17 7.02 -20.24 -0.59
N GLU A 18 6.10 -20.49 -1.52
CA GLU A 18 6.42 -20.67 -2.94
C GLU A 18 6.98 -19.41 -3.58
N CYS A 19 6.51 -18.21 -3.20
CA CYS A 19 7.14 -16.95 -3.60
C CYS A 19 8.59 -16.83 -3.07
N ARG A 20 8.87 -17.26 -1.83
CA ARG A 20 10.25 -17.32 -1.31
C ARG A 20 11.11 -18.31 -2.07
N LYS A 21 10.57 -19.49 -2.43
CA LYS A 21 11.27 -20.48 -3.27
C LYS A 21 11.54 -19.94 -4.67
N ALA A 22 10.61 -19.19 -5.25
CA ALA A 22 10.77 -18.49 -6.53
C ALA A 22 11.87 -17.44 -6.44
N GLY A 23 11.90 -16.62 -5.37
CA GLY A 23 12.99 -15.69 -5.10
C GLY A 23 14.34 -16.40 -5.01
N GLY A 24 14.42 -17.52 -4.27
CA GLY A 24 15.63 -18.34 -4.23
C GLY A 24 16.04 -18.89 -5.61
N TRP A 25 15.08 -19.34 -6.42
CA TRP A 25 15.33 -19.82 -7.78
C TRP A 25 15.86 -18.70 -8.69
N ILE A 26 15.29 -17.50 -8.62
CA ILE A 26 15.76 -16.33 -9.38
C ILE A 26 17.20 -15.98 -9.00
N ALA A 27 17.56 -16.07 -7.72
CA ALA A 27 18.92 -15.82 -7.25
C ALA A 27 19.91 -16.86 -7.81
N ASP A 28 19.55 -18.14 -7.75
CA ASP A 28 20.37 -19.25 -8.26
C ASP A 28 20.52 -19.21 -9.80
N ASN A 29 19.58 -18.57 -10.50
CA ASN A 29 19.53 -18.50 -11.97
C ASN A 29 19.65 -17.05 -12.47
N ALA A 30 20.33 -16.17 -11.72
CA ALA A 30 20.36 -14.73 -12.03
C ALA A 30 20.88 -14.43 -13.43
N GLU A 31 21.83 -15.21 -13.95
CA GLU A 31 22.34 -15.07 -15.32
C GLU A 31 21.30 -15.43 -16.39
N ARG A 32 20.49 -16.48 -16.14
CA ARG A 32 19.40 -16.91 -17.04
C ARG A 32 18.29 -15.86 -17.08
N VAL A 33 17.94 -15.35 -15.92
CA VAL A 33 16.92 -14.31 -15.75
C VAL A 33 17.42 -12.96 -16.29
N GLY A 34 18.75 -12.74 -16.25
CA GLY A 34 19.38 -11.55 -16.77
C GLY A 34 18.91 -10.30 -16.05
N ASN A 35 18.58 -9.28 -16.82
CA ASN A 35 18.26 -7.94 -16.32
C ASN A 35 16.95 -7.89 -15.50
N GLU A 36 16.06 -8.88 -15.66
CA GLU A 36 14.81 -8.92 -14.89
C GLU A 36 15.02 -9.41 -13.45
N SER A 37 16.21 -9.92 -13.10
CA SER A 37 16.47 -10.56 -11.80
C SER A 37 16.17 -9.64 -10.62
N GLY A 38 16.63 -8.38 -10.67
CA GLY A 38 16.37 -7.40 -9.60
C GLY A 38 14.89 -7.09 -9.40
N SER A 39 14.17 -6.85 -10.49
CA SER A 39 12.73 -6.57 -10.49
C SER A 39 11.93 -7.78 -9.99
N LEU A 40 12.22 -8.98 -10.48
CA LEU A 40 11.53 -10.21 -10.07
C LEU A 40 11.78 -10.56 -8.60
N GLN A 41 12.99 -10.33 -8.08
CA GLN A 41 13.27 -10.48 -6.65
C GLN A 41 12.36 -9.57 -5.81
N LYS A 42 12.25 -8.30 -6.19
CA LYS A 42 11.36 -7.33 -5.54
C LYS A 42 9.91 -7.79 -5.60
N ASP A 43 9.43 -8.24 -6.76
CA ASP A 43 8.06 -8.73 -6.94
C ASP A 43 7.77 -9.97 -6.07
N MET A 44 8.73 -10.89 -5.96
CA MET A 44 8.57 -12.09 -5.13
C MET A 44 8.52 -11.74 -3.63
N ARG A 45 9.31 -10.76 -3.18
CA ARG A 45 9.22 -10.24 -1.80
C ARG A 45 7.87 -9.57 -1.55
N GLN A 46 7.41 -8.71 -2.44
CA GLN A 46 6.09 -8.10 -2.35
C GLN A 46 4.95 -9.12 -2.35
N ALA A 47 5.03 -10.14 -3.21
CA ALA A 47 4.04 -11.23 -3.25
C ALA A 47 4.05 -12.06 -1.96
N THR A 48 5.23 -12.35 -1.40
CA THR A 48 5.38 -13.02 -0.11
C THR A 48 4.64 -12.26 1.00
N ARG A 49 4.88 -10.94 1.10
CA ARG A 49 4.19 -10.06 2.07
C ARG A 49 2.68 -10.03 1.84
N PHE A 50 2.25 -9.90 0.60
CA PHE A 50 0.83 -9.90 0.24
C PHE A 50 0.11 -11.17 0.71
N PHE A 51 0.69 -12.35 0.45
CA PHE A 51 0.11 -13.61 0.89
C PHE A 51 0.17 -13.77 2.41
N GLY A 52 1.21 -13.26 3.08
CA GLY A 52 1.26 -13.17 4.54
C GLY A 52 0.10 -12.36 5.13
N LYS A 53 -0.18 -11.17 4.58
CA LYS A 53 -1.35 -10.36 4.99
C LYS A 53 -2.68 -11.08 4.73
N CYS A 54 -2.78 -11.82 3.62
CA CYS A 54 -3.98 -12.63 3.35
C CYS A 54 -4.14 -13.78 4.35
N GLU A 55 -3.04 -14.39 4.81
CA GLU A 55 -3.06 -15.39 5.89
C GLU A 55 -3.61 -14.78 7.18
N GLU A 56 -3.08 -13.64 7.61
CA GLU A 56 -3.54 -12.95 8.83
C GLU A 56 -5.02 -12.56 8.72
N ALA A 57 -5.41 -11.97 7.58
CA ALA A 57 -6.78 -11.60 7.31
C ALA A 57 -7.73 -12.81 7.37
N ALA A 58 -7.33 -13.97 6.85
CA ALA A 58 -8.13 -15.20 6.89
C ALA A 58 -8.29 -15.76 8.31
N ARG A 59 -7.26 -15.64 9.16
CA ARG A 59 -7.32 -16.09 10.57
C ARG A 59 -8.19 -15.20 11.44
N ARG A 60 -8.40 -13.95 11.03
CA ARG A 60 -9.16 -13.00 11.83
C ARG A 60 -10.64 -12.97 11.51
N LYS A 61 -11.42 -12.83 12.58
CA LYS A 61 -12.87 -12.66 12.49
C LYS A 61 -13.19 -11.36 11.74
N MET A 62 -14.26 -11.38 10.94
CA MET A 62 -14.70 -10.18 10.24
C MET A 62 -15.22 -9.14 11.22
N CYS A 63 -15.15 -7.86 10.87
CA CYS A 63 -15.58 -6.77 11.73
C CYS A 63 -16.55 -5.81 11.02
N ALA A 64 -17.52 -5.32 11.80
CA ALA A 64 -18.27 -4.11 11.49
C ALA A 64 -17.69 -2.95 12.31
N GLY A 65 -17.22 -1.89 11.65
CA GLY A 65 -16.62 -0.74 12.32
C GLY A 65 -17.57 0.44 12.37
N VAL A 66 -17.76 1.01 13.56
CA VAL A 66 -18.47 2.28 13.75
C VAL A 66 -17.44 3.40 13.64
N PHE A 67 -17.67 4.31 12.69
CA PHE A 67 -16.70 5.32 12.29
C PHE A 67 -17.39 6.65 11.98
N GLY A 68 -16.60 7.73 11.89
CA GLY A 68 -17.08 9.06 11.51
C GLY A 68 -17.00 10.12 12.61
N PRO A 69 -17.34 11.38 12.29
CA PRO A 69 -17.12 12.54 13.15
C PRO A 69 -18.14 12.67 14.27
N SER A 70 -19.32 12.02 14.18
CA SER A 70 -20.36 12.13 15.21
C SER A 70 -20.07 11.24 16.43
N GLN A 71 -19.28 11.70 17.39
CA GLN A 71 -18.92 10.92 18.60
C GLN A 71 -20.14 10.40 19.36
N SER A 72 -21.13 11.26 19.61
CA SER A 72 -22.36 10.86 20.30
C SER A 72 -23.17 9.83 19.51
N GLY A 73 -23.19 9.93 18.17
CA GLY A 73 -23.81 8.93 17.31
C GLY A 73 -23.09 7.58 17.39
N LYS A 74 -21.74 7.59 17.35
CA LYS A 74 -20.92 6.38 17.48
C LYS A 74 -21.13 5.66 18.82
N SER A 75 -20.95 6.38 19.93
CA SER A 75 -21.07 5.79 21.27
C SER A 75 -22.47 5.24 21.52
N TYR A 76 -23.52 5.94 21.08
CA TYR A 76 -24.88 5.41 21.16
C TYR A 76 -25.04 4.14 20.32
N LEU A 77 -24.62 4.16 19.05
CA LEU A 77 -24.76 3.02 18.14
C LEU A 77 -23.98 1.79 18.64
N ILE A 78 -22.76 1.96 19.13
CA ILE A 78 -21.97 0.89 19.75
C ILE A 78 -22.74 0.30 20.92
N SER A 79 -23.21 1.14 21.85
CA SER A 79 -23.98 0.67 23.00
C SER A 79 -25.24 -0.07 22.58
N ALA A 80 -25.98 0.45 21.60
CA ALA A 80 -27.24 -0.14 21.17
C ALA A 80 -27.05 -1.45 20.43
N LEU A 81 -25.98 -1.59 19.62
CA LEU A 81 -25.66 -2.82 18.91
C LEU A 81 -25.11 -3.91 19.84
N ALA A 82 -24.31 -3.54 20.84
CA ALA A 82 -23.61 -4.47 21.73
C ALA A 82 -24.35 -4.81 23.03
N ARG A 83 -25.46 -4.14 23.36
CA ARG A 83 -26.28 -4.47 24.55
C ARG A 83 -26.98 -5.81 24.41
N ASP A 84 -26.95 -6.58 25.49
CA ASP A 84 -27.67 -7.85 25.64
C ASP A 84 -29.20 -7.65 25.78
N ALA A 85 -29.93 -8.75 25.96
CA ALA A 85 -31.38 -8.73 26.13
C ALA A 85 -31.86 -8.01 27.41
N SER A 86 -30.98 -7.86 28.41
CA SER A 86 -31.23 -7.10 29.64
C SER A 86 -30.99 -5.59 29.48
N GLY A 87 -30.36 -5.18 28.37
CA GLY A 87 -30.08 -3.79 28.04
C GLY A 87 -28.72 -3.30 28.53
N SER A 88 -27.84 -4.20 28.96
CA SER A 88 -26.51 -3.90 29.50
C SER A 88 -25.39 -4.28 28.52
N LEU A 89 -24.26 -3.59 28.59
CA LEU A 89 -23.05 -3.92 27.86
C LEU A 89 -21.97 -4.31 28.86
N LEU A 90 -21.82 -5.62 29.09
CA LEU A 90 -20.94 -6.16 30.12
C LEU A 90 -19.62 -6.67 29.54
N ALA A 91 -18.51 -6.16 30.07
CA ALA A 91 -17.17 -6.67 29.83
C ALA A 91 -16.85 -7.78 30.85
N ASP A 92 -16.42 -8.95 30.38
CA ASP A 92 -16.03 -10.08 31.22
C ASP A 92 -14.50 -10.20 31.29
N PHE A 93 -13.97 -9.99 32.49
CA PHE A 93 -12.54 -10.09 32.81
C PHE A 93 -12.29 -11.35 33.66
N CYS A 94 -12.16 -12.49 32.98
CA CYS A 94 -11.90 -13.79 33.61
C CYS A 94 -12.93 -14.19 34.68
N GLY A 95 -14.21 -13.87 34.46
CA GLY A 95 -15.28 -14.19 35.40
C GLY A 95 -15.95 -12.98 36.06
N GLU A 96 -15.22 -11.88 36.20
CA GLU A 96 -15.71 -10.63 36.77
C GLU A 96 -16.36 -9.77 35.68
N GLN A 97 -17.56 -9.25 35.93
CA GLN A 97 -18.33 -8.48 34.95
C GLN A 97 -18.41 -7.01 35.35
N HIS A 98 -18.12 -6.12 34.41
CA HIS A 98 -18.21 -4.67 34.58
C HIS A 98 -19.06 -4.06 33.47
N ASP A 99 -19.86 -3.04 33.79
CA ASP A 99 -20.58 -2.30 32.77
C ASP A 99 -19.61 -1.40 32.00
N PHE A 100 -19.47 -1.65 30.70
CA PHE A 100 -18.53 -0.92 29.86
C PHE A 100 -18.87 0.57 29.79
N ILE A 101 -20.15 0.94 29.79
CA ILE A 101 -20.59 2.33 29.60
C ILE A 101 -20.37 3.15 30.87
N THR A 102 -20.62 2.57 32.05
CA THR A 102 -20.56 3.30 33.32
C THR A 102 -19.23 3.17 34.05
N GLU A 103 -18.51 2.06 33.91
CA GLU A 103 -17.27 1.77 34.68
C GLU A 103 -15.97 1.89 33.87
N ILE A 104 -16.02 1.73 32.54
CA ILE A 104 -14.81 1.63 31.69
C ILE A 104 -14.69 2.79 30.70
N ASN A 105 -15.78 3.10 29.98
CA ASN A 105 -15.79 4.12 28.95
C ASN A 105 -15.64 5.53 29.58
N PRO A 106 -14.68 6.35 29.14
CA PRO A 106 -14.42 7.66 29.75
C PRO A 106 -15.64 8.60 29.68
N GLU A 107 -15.83 9.43 30.71
CA GLU A 107 -16.84 10.49 30.69
C GLU A 107 -16.44 11.63 29.74
N GLY A 108 -17.23 11.89 28.71
CA GLY A 108 -17.00 13.08 27.90
C GLY A 108 -17.86 13.18 26.63
N GLY A 109 -18.35 14.38 26.35
CA GLY A 109 -18.99 14.74 25.08
C GLY A 109 -18.01 15.17 23.97
N LYS A 110 -16.69 15.11 24.23
CA LYS A 110 -15.60 15.33 23.26
C LYS A 110 -14.97 13.98 22.91
N GLU A 111 -14.14 13.92 21.86
CA GLU A 111 -13.44 12.70 21.44
C GLU A 111 -12.48 12.19 22.53
N SER A 112 -12.99 11.31 23.39
CA SER A 112 -12.27 10.80 24.55
C SER A 112 -11.46 9.53 24.27
N THR A 113 -11.58 8.88 23.11
CA THR A 113 -10.90 7.60 22.82
C THR A 113 -9.72 7.76 21.87
N GLY A 114 -8.58 7.14 22.20
CA GLY A 114 -7.32 7.20 21.41
C GLY A 114 -6.85 5.87 20.81
N LEU A 115 -7.67 4.83 20.90
CA LEU A 115 -7.41 3.46 20.45
C LEU A 115 -8.73 2.83 19.95
N VAL A 116 -8.64 1.69 19.25
CA VAL A 116 -9.82 0.94 18.81
C VAL A 116 -10.32 0.03 19.93
N THR A 117 -11.63 0.01 20.18
CA THR A 117 -12.24 -0.96 21.11
C THR A 117 -12.96 -2.05 20.33
N ARG A 118 -12.51 -3.29 20.49
CA ARG A 118 -13.16 -4.47 19.89
C ARG A 118 -14.11 -5.11 20.88
N PHE A 119 -15.38 -5.20 20.53
CA PHE A 119 -16.38 -6.00 21.25
C PHE A 119 -16.53 -7.35 20.57
N THR A 120 -16.24 -8.42 21.29
CA THR A 120 -16.26 -9.78 20.76
C THR A 120 -16.94 -10.76 21.72
N THR A 121 -17.62 -11.74 21.17
CA THR A 121 -18.11 -12.93 21.89
C THR A 121 -17.11 -14.09 21.84
N THR A 122 -15.92 -13.87 21.28
CA THR A 122 -14.85 -14.87 21.25
C THR A 122 -14.01 -14.71 22.51
N PRO A 123 -13.99 -15.69 23.43
CA PRO A 123 -13.20 -15.57 24.65
C PRO A 123 -11.70 -15.54 24.31
N PRO A 124 -10.95 -14.56 24.83
CA PRO A 124 -9.51 -14.50 24.66
C PRO A 124 -8.83 -15.72 25.29
N GLN A 125 -7.85 -16.30 24.58
CA GLN A 125 -7.16 -17.51 25.02
C GLN A 125 -5.86 -17.15 25.76
N GLY A 126 -5.53 -17.94 26.79
CA GLY A 126 -4.25 -17.85 27.49
C GLY A 126 -4.09 -16.64 28.41
N LEU A 127 -5.18 -15.97 28.77
CA LEU A 127 -5.15 -14.89 29.77
C LEU A 127 -4.90 -15.44 31.18
N ALA A 128 -4.12 -14.70 31.94
CA ALA A 128 -3.96 -14.91 33.37
C ALA A 128 -5.01 -14.09 34.15
N PRO A 129 -5.54 -14.57 35.28
CA PRO A 129 -6.56 -13.83 36.05
C PRO A 129 -6.09 -12.45 36.54
N ASP A 130 -4.79 -12.26 36.75
CA ASP A 130 -4.18 -11.00 37.14
C ASP A 130 -3.97 -10.03 35.97
N HIS A 131 -4.02 -10.52 34.72
CA HIS A 131 -3.95 -9.73 33.48
C HIS A 131 -5.09 -10.11 32.53
N PRO A 132 -6.35 -9.81 32.87
CA PRO A 132 -7.52 -10.33 32.16
C PRO A 132 -7.89 -9.53 30.90
N ILE A 133 -7.08 -8.54 30.50
CA ILE A 133 -7.38 -7.67 29.35
C ILE A 133 -6.30 -7.84 28.28
N ARG A 134 -6.72 -8.23 27.07
CA ARG A 134 -5.86 -8.37 25.89
C ARG A 134 -5.71 -7.02 25.17
N LEU A 135 -4.47 -6.61 24.99
CA LEU A 135 -4.04 -5.45 24.21
C LEU A 135 -3.40 -5.94 22.90
N ARG A 136 -3.73 -5.25 21.80
CA ARG A 136 -2.94 -5.31 20.57
C ARG A 136 -2.05 -4.07 20.51
N LEU A 137 -0.75 -4.26 20.37
CA LEU A 137 0.21 -3.16 20.38
C LEU A 137 0.55 -2.67 18.96
N LEU A 138 0.99 -1.42 18.89
CA LEU A 138 1.72 -0.87 17.75
C LEU A 138 3.10 -1.52 17.70
N THR A 139 3.53 -1.91 16.51
CA THR A 139 4.92 -2.30 16.22
C THR A 139 5.83 -1.08 16.16
N GLU A 140 7.14 -1.29 16.19
CA GLU A 140 8.12 -0.20 15.98
C GLU A 140 7.87 0.51 14.63
N MET A 141 7.52 -0.22 13.58
CA MET A 141 7.18 0.35 12.27
C MET A 141 5.85 1.11 12.27
N ASP A 142 4.86 0.66 13.05
CA ASP A 142 3.63 1.42 13.27
C ASP A 142 3.95 2.78 13.92
N VAL A 143 4.84 2.82 14.91
CA VAL A 143 5.29 4.08 15.54
C VAL A 143 5.97 4.99 14.52
N VAL A 144 6.85 4.46 13.65
CA VAL A 144 7.48 5.24 12.57
C VAL A 144 6.41 5.82 11.63
N ARG A 145 5.41 5.02 11.22
CA ARG A 145 4.32 5.47 10.34
C ARG A 145 3.44 6.53 11.00
N VAL A 146 3.15 6.41 12.29
CA VAL A 146 2.41 7.42 13.06
C VAL A 146 3.16 8.75 13.11
N LEU A 147 4.46 8.73 13.41
CA LEU A 147 5.29 9.93 13.47
C LEU A 147 5.44 10.57 12.09
N ALA A 148 5.65 9.77 11.04
CA ALA A 148 5.73 10.28 9.68
C ALA A 148 4.39 10.84 9.17
N ASN A 149 3.26 10.17 9.46
CA ASN A 149 1.91 10.66 9.16
C ASN A 149 1.69 12.01 9.84
N THR A 150 2.03 12.11 11.13
CA THR A 150 1.96 13.36 11.90
C THR A 150 2.78 14.46 11.23
N TYR A 151 4.05 14.18 10.89
CA TYR A 151 4.92 15.15 10.26
C TYR A 151 4.34 15.67 8.94
N TYR A 152 3.95 14.77 8.03
CA TYR A 152 3.56 15.11 6.67
C TYR A 152 2.11 15.58 6.49
N ALA A 153 1.20 15.18 7.37
CA ALA A 153 -0.22 15.53 7.28
C ALA A 153 -0.56 16.78 8.11
N ASP A 154 0.09 16.98 9.27
CA ASP A 154 -0.22 18.10 10.15
C ASP A 154 0.70 19.30 9.97
N CYS A 155 1.79 19.21 9.19
CA CYS A 155 2.72 20.31 8.95
C CYS A 155 2.80 20.72 7.46
N GLU A 156 3.07 22.00 7.23
CA GLU A 156 3.44 22.53 5.92
C GLU A 156 4.95 22.38 5.70
N HIS A 157 5.36 21.94 4.51
CA HIS A 157 6.77 21.72 4.15
C HIS A 157 7.16 22.62 2.98
N LYS A 158 7.16 23.94 3.22
CA LYS A 158 7.45 24.96 2.20
C LYS A 158 8.93 25.06 1.85
N GLU A 159 9.81 24.69 2.79
CA GLU A 159 11.26 24.74 2.62
C GLU A 159 11.79 23.54 1.84
N ALA A 160 12.75 23.78 0.95
CA ALA A 160 13.43 22.72 0.22
C ALA A 160 14.31 21.91 1.20
N PRO A 161 14.21 20.57 1.20
CA PRO A 161 14.99 19.75 2.11
C PRO A 161 16.46 19.70 1.67
N GLU A 162 17.38 19.66 2.64
CA GLU A 162 18.82 19.60 2.40
C GLU A 162 19.33 18.14 2.38
N MET A 163 20.14 17.81 1.37
CA MET A 163 20.75 16.47 1.24
C MET A 163 21.93 16.25 2.19
N GLU A 164 22.78 17.26 2.38
CA GLU A 164 24.06 17.12 3.11
C GLU A 164 23.91 16.58 4.55
N PRO A 165 22.94 17.05 5.36
CA PRO A 165 22.73 16.51 6.71
C PRO A 165 22.27 15.05 6.70
N LEU A 166 21.46 14.67 5.70
CA LEU A 166 20.99 13.29 5.54
C LEU A 166 22.17 12.35 5.24
N LEU A 167 23.03 12.74 4.32
CA LEU A 167 24.20 11.96 3.90
C LEU A 167 25.20 11.80 5.04
N THR A 168 25.47 12.89 5.76
CA THR A 168 26.34 12.89 6.95
C THR A 168 25.82 11.92 8.01
N ALA A 169 24.50 11.92 8.26
CA ALA A 169 23.88 11.01 9.21
C ALA A 169 23.98 9.54 8.77
N LEU A 170 23.74 9.24 7.49
CA LEU A 170 23.88 7.89 6.95
C LEU A 170 25.32 7.37 7.07
N ALA A 171 26.31 8.18 6.69
CA ALA A 171 27.73 7.80 6.79
C ALA A 171 28.17 7.52 8.24
N ARG A 172 27.58 8.22 9.22
CA ARG A 172 27.79 7.92 10.65
C ARG A 172 27.17 6.57 11.03
N LEU A 173 25.93 6.31 10.60
CA LEU A 173 25.19 5.09 10.91
C LEU A 173 25.79 3.84 10.25
N GLU A 174 26.41 3.98 9.08
CA GLU A 174 27.15 2.90 8.44
C GLU A 174 28.29 2.36 9.33
N LYS A 175 28.93 3.25 10.10
CA LYS A 175 30.00 2.93 11.04
C LYS A 175 29.50 2.45 12.41
N ALA A 176 28.18 2.46 12.64
CA ALA A 176 27.61 2.02 13.90
C ALA A 176 27.81 0.50 14.09
N PRO A 177 28.05 0.03 15.33
CA PRO A 177 28.25 -1.37 15.63
C PRO A 177 26.98 -2.18 15.33
N ALA A 178 27.15 -3.41 14.84
CA ALA A 178 26.03 -4.30 14.62
C ALA A 178 25.37 -4.68 15.96
N ALA A 179 24.04 -4.60 16.00
CA ALA A 179 23.19 -5.01 17.10
C ALA A 179 21.99 -5.79 16.59
N ALA A 180 21.38 -6.61 17.46
CA ALA A 180 20.16 -7.33 17.13
C ALA A 180 19.01 -6.32 16.91
N SER A 181 18.32 -6.47 15.78
CA SER A 181 17.18 -5.64 15.40
C SER A 181 15.95 -6.50 15.13
N PRO A 182 14.75 -6.09 15.57
CA PRO A 182 13.50 -6.73 15.18
C PRO A 182 13.04 -6.31 13.78
N ILE A 183 13.70 -5.34 13.15
CA ILE A 183 13.30 -4.74 11.87
C ILE A 183 14.07 -5.40 10.72
N SER A 184 13.37 -5.84 9.69
CA SER A 184 13.96 -6.37 8.46
C SER A 184 14.09 -5.29 7.36
N GLY A 185 14.85 -5.58 6.29
CA GLY A 185 14.87 -4.70 5.12
C GLY A 185 13.51 -4.59 4.43
N ASP A 186 12.70 -5.65 4.50
CA ASP A 186 11.35 -5.69 3.96
C ASP A 186 10.39 -4.76 4.72
N ASP A 187 10.57 -4.62 6.02
CA ASP A 187 9.79 -3.67 6.84
C ASP A 187 10.08 -2.22 6.44
N VAL A 188 11.35 -1.91 6.15
CA VAL A 188 11.75 -0.59 5.64
C VAL A 188 11.22 -0.35 4.23
N GLU A 189 11.20 -1.38 3.38
CA GLU A 189 10.59 -1.30 2.06
C GLU A 189 9.09 -1.00 2.14
N GLU A 190 8.36 -1.65 3.06
CA GLU A 190 6.94 -1.39 3.26
C GLU A 190 6.68 0.03 3.80
N LEU A 191 7.58 0.54 4.66
CA LEU A 191 7.54 1.94 5.08
C LEU A 191 7.76 2.90 3.90
N ARG A 192 8.69 2.60 2.99
CA ARG A 192 8.87 3.38 1.75
C ARG A 192 7.58 3.40 0.94
N ASP A 193 6.98 2.23 0.72
CA ASP A 193 5.76 2.10 -0.09
C ASP A 193 4.60 2.87 0.55
N TYR A 194 4.46 2.83 1.88
CA TYR A 194 3.49 3.64 2.64
C TYR A 194 3.71 5.15 2.45
N LEU A 195 4.95 5.63 2.56
CA LEU A 195 5.24 7.06 2.39
C LEU A 195 5.08 7.52 0.94
N ASN A 196 5.39 6.66 -0.04
CA ASN A 196 5.18 6.96 -1.44
C ASN A 196 3.68 7.04 -1.75
N LYS A 197 2.90 6.05 -1.30
CA LYS A 197 1.44 6.04 -1.49
C LYS A 197 0.78 7.31 -0.92
N ASN A 198 1.16 7.72 0.29
CA ASN A 198 0.46 8.77 1.02
C ASN A 198 1.06 10.18 0.82
N PHE A 199 2.37 10.28 0.58
CA PHE A 199 3.12 11.52 0.70
C PHE A 199 4.20 11.74 -0.40
N ILE A 200 4.17 11.03 -1.54
CA ILE A 200 5.17 11.21 -2.62
C ILE A 200 5.23 12.64 -3.18
N SER A 201 4.15 13.42 -3.05
CA SER A 201 4.13 14.84 -3.46
C SER A 201 4.94 15.74 -2.53
N ARG A 202 5.37 15.26 -1.36
CA ARG A 202 6.16 16.04 -0.40
C ARG A 202 7.63 16.07 -0.83
N PRO A 203 8.27 17.26 -0.91
CA PRO A 203 9.66 17.38 -1.38
C PRO A 203 10.66 16.47 -0.65
N ARG A 204 10.48 16.31 0.67
CA ARG A 204 11.34 15.44 1.48
C ARG A 204 11.18 13.97 1.10
N VAL A 205 9.97 13.49 0.85
CA VAL A 205 9.74 12.09 0.43
C VAL A 205 10.39 11.80 -0.93
N GLN A 206 10.32 12.76 -1.86
CA GLN A 206 11.03 12.69 -3.14
C GLN A 206 12.55 12.70 -2.95
N MET A 207 13.05 13.51 -2.02
CA MET A 207 14.47 13.54 -1.64
C MET A 207 14.94 12.20 -1.09
N LEU A 208 14.16 11.53 -0.23
CA LEU A 208 14.50 10.21 0.32
C LEU A 208 14.61 9.13 -0.78
N GLN A 209 13.97 9.30 -1.94
CA GLN A 209 14.16 8.38 -3.07
C GLN A 209 15.60 8.42 -3.62
N LYS A 210 16.36 9.48 -3.33
CA LYS A 210 17.75 9.67 -3.79
C LYS A 210 18.74 8.94 -2.86
N GLY A 211 18.57 7.63 -2.70
CA GLY A 211 19.55 6.74 -2.04
C GLY A 211 19.26 6.38 -0.58
N TYR A 212 18.45 7.16 0.16
CA TYR A 212 18.17 6.87 1.58
C TYR A 212 17.59 5.46 1.78
N TRP A 213 16.60 5.06 0.98
CA TRP A 213 15.92 3.78 1.17
C TRP A 213 16.82 2.57 1.01
N ASN A 214 17.73 2.58 0.02
CA ASN A 214 18.65 1.47 -0.22
C ASN A 214 19.57 1.26 0.99
N THR A 215 20.14 2.36 1.52
CA THR A 215 20.96 2.32 2.72
C THR A 215 20.13 1.93 3.95
N ALA A 216 18.93 2.50 4.13
CA ALA A 216 18.07 2.21 5.27
C ALA A 216 17.65 0.73 5.33
N MET A 217 17.34 0.10 4.19
CA MET A 217 17.01 -1.34 4.11
C MET A 217 18.19 -2.23 4.53
N GLN A 218 19.43 -1.79 4.35
CA GLN A 218 20.64 -2.52 4.77
C GLN A 218 21.02 -2.23 6.23
N LEU A 219 20.77 -1.00 6.71
CA LEU A 219 21.15 -0.58 8.06
C LEU A 219 20.14 -1.03 9.12
N ALA A 220 18.84 -0.83 8.91
CA ALA A 220 17.83 -1.09 9.95
C ALA A 220 17.91 -2.50 10.59
N PRO A 221 18.22 -3.59 9.85
CA PRO A 221 18.36 -4.93 10.42
C PRO A 221 19.55 -5.16 11.35
N ARG A 222 20.53 -4.25 11.35
CA ARG A 222 21.75 -4.37 12.16
C ARG A 222 21.96 -3.23 13.15
N LEU A 223 21.05 -2.25 13.22
CA LEU A 223 21.18 -1.11 14.12
C LEU A 223 20.46 -1.34 15.45
N GLY A 224 21.04 -0.85 16.54
CA GLY A 224 20.39 -0.79 17.86
C GLY A 224 19.32 0.30 17.93
N LEU A 225 18.53 0.34 19.02
CA LEU A 225 17.38 1.26 19.16
C LEU A 225 17.74 2.73 18.90
N GLU A 226 18.82 3.23 19.51
CA GLU A 226 19.28 4.63 19.37
C GLU A 226 19.70 4.98 17.94
N ASP A 227 20.41 4.06 17.27
CA ASP A 227 20.85 4.24 15.89
C ASP A 227 19.67 4.11 14.91
N ARG A 228 18.69 3.22 15.18
CA ARG A 228 17.44 3.16 14.43
C ARG A 228 16.61 4.43 14.61
N ALA A 229 16.53 4.96 15.82
CA ALA A 229 15.89 6.23 16.09
C ALA A 229 16.54 7.36 15.28
N SER A 230 17.87 7.34 15.15
CA SER A 230 18.60 8.28 14.29
C SER A 230 18.30 8.06 12.80
N LEU A 231 18.30 6.81 12.33
CA LEU A 231 18.00 6.44 10.94
C LEU A 231 16.59 6.89 10.50
N PHE A 232 15.56 6.57 11.29
CA PHE A 232 14.18 6.91 10.96
C PHE A 232 13.87 8.38 11.20
N SER A 233 14.59 9.05 12.10
CA SER A 233 14.40 10.50 12.31
C SER A 233 14.66 11.33 11.06
N LEU A 234 15.50 10.83 10.14
CA LEU A 234 15.75 11.46 8.84
C LEU A 234 14.47 11.59 8.00
N ILE A 235 13.45 10.76 8.24
CA ILE A 235 12.15 10.83 7.56
C ILE A 235 11.41 12.12 7.93
N TRP A 236 11.51 12.58 9.17
CA TRP A 236 10.83 13.80 9.67
C TRP A 236 11.81 14.90 10.06
N ASN A 237 12.90 15.03 9.30
CA ASN A 237 13.91 16.09 9.49
C ASN A 237 14.53 16.17 10.89
N SER A 238 14.75 15.02 11.52
CA SER A 238 15.45 14.89 12.79
C SER A 238 14.86 15.75 13.91
N VAL A 239 13.53 15.95 13.90
CA VAL A 239 12.80 16.67 14.96
C VAL A 239 13.08 16.02 16.32
N PRO A 240 13.73 16.72 17.28
CA PRO A 240 14.20 16.12 18.53
C PRO A 240 13.10 15.55 19.41
N GLU A 241 11.91 16.15 19.41
CA GLU A 241 10.73 15.69 20.15
C GLU A 241 10.26 14.33 19.63
N PHE A 242 10.23 14.15 18.30
CA PHE A 242 9.80 12.91 17.68
C PHE A 242 10.83 11.80 17.89
N HIS A 243 12.12 12.15 17.86
CA HIS A 243 13.21 11.23 18.19
C HIS A 243 13.12 10.73 19.64
N ARG A 244 12.91 11.63 20.61
CA ARG A 244 12.71 11.25 22.02
C ARG A 244 11.47 10.38 22.21
N LEU A 245 10.35 10.76 21.59
CA LEU A 245 9.12 9.99 21.67
C LEU A 245 9.29 8.59 21.08
N TYR A 246 9.99 8.47 19.95
CA TYR A 246 10.34 7.19 19.34
C TYR A 246 11.11 6.29 20.31
N ILE A 247 12.18 6.82 20.95
CA ILE A 247 12.98 6.05 21.92
C ILE A 247 12.11 5.60 23.10
N THR A 248 11.27 6.48 23.64
CA THR A 248 10.36 6.13 24.75
C THR A 248 9.43 4.99 24.39
N LEU A 249 8.75 5.07 23.23
CA LEU A 249 7.76 4.09 22.81
C LEU A 249 8.41 2.77 22.37
N CYS A 250 9.41 2.82 21.51
CA CYS A 250 10.09 1.63 20.98
C CYS A 250 10.99 0.97 22.03
N GLY A 251 11.52 1.73 22.99
CA GLY A 251 12.19 1.19 24.17
C GLY A 251 11.25 0.37 25.04
N ALA A 252 10.02 0.84 25.27
CA ALA A 252 8.99 0.09 25.99
C ALA A 252 8.52 -1.17 25.24
N LEU A 253 8.47 -1.13 23.90
CA LEU A 253 8.26 -2.35 23.11
C LEU A 253 9.42 -3.33 23.27
N GLN A 254 10.66 -2.85 23.24
CA GLN A 254 11.86 -3.68 23.36
C GLN A 254 11.94 -4.37 24.72
N THR A 255 11.55 -3.72 25.83
CA THR A 255 11.52 -4.35 27.16
C THR A 255 10.51 -5.49 27.26
N LEU A 256 9.42 -5.42 26.48
CA LEU A 256 8.41 -6.49 26.36
C LEU A 256 8.77 -7.56 25.33
N GLY A 257 9.90 -7.42 24.61
CA GLY A 257 10.33 -8.30 23.54
C GLY A 257 9.67 -8.07 22.18
N ASN A 258 9.20 -6.85 21.93
CA ASN A 258 8.48 -6.43 20.71
C ASN A 258 7.26 -7.31 20.37
N PRO A 259 6.32 -7.53 21.31
CA PRO A 259 5.19 -8.42 21.06
C PRO A 259 4.09 -7.73 20.26
N ALA A 260 3.38 -8.49 19.42
CA ALA A 260 2.17 -8.00 18.74
C ALA A 260 0.97 -7.86 19.70
N GLU A 261 0.93 -8.71 20.74
CA GLU A 261 -0.11 -8.75 21.76
C GLU A 261 0.48 -8.80 23.16
N ALA A 262 -0.17 -8.12 24.09
CA ALA A 262 0.18 -8.13 25.51
C ALA A 262 -1.09 -8.14 26.36
N ASP A 263 -0.95 -8.51 27.62
CA ASP A 263 -2.00 -8.58 28.62
C ASP A 263 -1.77 -7.53 29.70
N CYS A 264 -2.85 -6.90 30.18
CA CYS A 264 -2.79 -5.91 31.25
C CYS A 264 -3.81 -6.18 32.37
N PRO A 265 -3.53 -5.70 33.59
CA PRO A 265 -4.43 -5.77 34.73
C PRO A 265 -5.66 -4.87 34.56
N GLN A 266 -6.73 -5.16 35.32
CA GLN A 266 -7.97 -4.38 35.29
C GLN A 266 -7.77 -2.89 35.63
N ASN A 267 -6.77 -2.56 36.46
CA ASN A 267 -6.48 -1.18 36.83
C ASN A 267 -5.94 -0.32 35.65
N ALA A 268 -5.73 -0.92 34.47
CA ALA A 268 -5.50 -0.19 33.22
C ALA A 268 -6.76 0.49 32.70
N LEU A 269 -7.94 -0.03 33.03
CA LEU A 269 -9.24 0.45 32.57
C LEU A 269 -10.12 1.02 33.68
N ILE A 270 -9.97 0.51 34.91
CA ILE A 270 -10.82 0.86 36.06
C ILE A 270 -9.95 1.48 37.17
N PRO A 271 -10.27 2.68 37.67
CA PRO A 271 -11.46 3.46 37.37
C PRO A 271 -11.34 4.21 36.02
N ARG A 272 -12.48 4.49 35.37
CA ARG A 272 -12.51 5.06 34.01
C ARG A 272 -11.77 6.40 33.85
N GLU A 273 -11.63 7.18 34.92
CA GLU A 273 -10.96 8.50 34.89
C GLU A 273 -9.46 8.40 34.64
N THR A 274 -8.85 7.23 34.89
CA THR A 274 -7.45 6.93 34.58
C THR A 274 -7.32 5.81 33.55
N SER A 275 -8.38 5.52 32.80
CA SER A 275 -8.37 4.46 31.79
C SER A 275 -7.39 4.77 30.64
N ILE A 276 -6.64 3.76 30.17
CA ILE A 276 -5.81 3.90 28.96
C ILE A 276 -6.61 4.20 27.68
N ILE A 277 -7.94 4.04 27.73
CA ILE A 277 -8.85 4.44 26.65
C ILE A 277 -8.89 5.97 26.53
N ASP A 278 -8.78 6.70 27.65
CA ASP A 278 -8.92 8.15 27.70
C ASP A 278 -7.70 8.86 27.08
N VAL A 279 -7.93 9.67 26.05
CA VAL A 279 -6.91 10.51 25.42
C VAL A 279 -6.23 11.48 26.40
N ALA A 280 -6.87 11.83 27.52
CA ALA A 280 -6.28 12.69 28.54
C ALA A 280 -5.03 12.08 29.16
N VAL A 281 -4.96 10.74 29.23
CA VAL A 281 -3.79 9.99 29.73
C VAL A 281 -2.54 10.24 28.88
N LEU A 282 -2.70 10.53 27.58
CA LEU A 282 -1.56 10.81 26.70
C LEU A 282 -0.79 12.06 27.09
N ARG A 283 -1.37 12.99 27.88
CA ARG A 283 -0.67 14.17 28.42
C ARG A 283 0.55 13.80 29.28
N GLY A 284 0.57 12.59 29.83
CA GLY A 284 1.70 12.07 30.60
C GLY A 284 2.88 11.59 29.74
N LEU A 285 2.81 11.62 28.40
CA LEU A 285 3.89 11.12 27.53
C LEU A 285 5.19 11.91 27.65
N THR A 286 5.10 13.19 27.98
CA THR A 286 6.27 14.06 28.20
C THR A 286 6.64 14.19 29.68
N ASP A 287 5.87 13.57 30.57
CA ASP A 287 6.11 13.61 32.01
C ASP A 287 7.14 12.54 32.41
N THR A 288 8.23 12.99 33.01
CA THR A 288 9.34 12.12 33.47
C THR A 288 9.21 11.71 34.93
N SER A 289 8.13 12.11 35.62
CA SER A 289 7.96 11.89 37.06
C SER A 289 7.58 10.46 37.46
N GLY A 290 7.31 9.56 36.49
CA GLY A 290 7.35 8.10 36.66
C GLY A 290 6.36 7.46 37.64
N GLY A 291 5.32 8.18 38.07
CA GLY A 291 4.47 7.77 39.20
C GLY A 291 3.37 6.75 38.90
N ASP A 292 2.83 6.71 37.67
CA ASP A 292 1.69 5.86 37.30
C ASP A 292 2.13 4.77 36.33
N LEU A 293 2.49 3.61 36.90
CA LEU A 293 2.98 2.44 36.18
C LEU A 293 1.91 1.34 36.14
N ILE A 294 1.84 0.64 35.01
CA ILE A 294 1.02 -0.56 34.81
C ILE A 294 1.95 -1.72 34.47
N ASN A 295 1.75 -2.86 35.13
CA ASN A 295 2.42 -4.09 34.76
C ASN A 295 1.83 -4.65 33.47
N ILE A 296 2.64 -4.81 32.43
CA ILE A 296 2.22 -5.36 31.14
C ILE A 296 2.96 -6.67 30.92
N ARG A 297 2.24 -7.70 30.48
CA ARG A 297 2.78 -9.03 30.23
C ARG A 297 2.66 -9.40 28.76
N SER A 298 3.77 -9.72 28.11
CA SER A 298 3.76 -10.21 26.72
C SER A 298 3.32 -11.67 26.65
N ALA A 299 2.78 -12.08 25.50
CA ALA A 299 2.45 -13.49 25.23
C ALA A 299 3.69 -14.41 25.33
N GLY A 300 4.90 -13.88 25.12
CA GLY A 300 6.17 -14.59 25.29
C GLY A 300 6.59 -14.78 26.75
N GLY A 301 5.80 -14.29 27.71
CA GLY A 301 6.05 -14.43 29.15
C GLY A 301 6.92 -13.35 29.78
N GLN A 302 7.36 -12.35 29.01
CA GLN A 302 8.06 -11.18 29.56
C GLN A 302 7.06 -10.25 30.24
N SER A 303 7.49 -9.54 31.28
CA SER A 303 6.66 -8.56 31.98
C SER A 303 7.50 -7.32 32.29
N ALA A 304 6.89 -6.15 32.18
CA ALA A 304 7.50 -4.87 32.48
C ALA A 304 6.48 -3.89 33.08
N ASP A 305 6.91 -3.10 34.07
CA ASP A 305 6.15 -1.96 34.56
C ASP A 305 6.39 -0.76 33.65
N LEU A 306 5.34 -0.32 32.96
CA LEU A 306 5.41 0.75 31.97
C LEU A 306 4.53 1.94 32.38
N PRO A 307 4.93 3.19 32.08
CA PRO A 307 4.08 4.35 32.31
C PRO A 307 2.73 4.19 31.59
N ARG A 308 1.63 4.48 32.29
CA ARG A 308 0.28 4.37 31.74
C ARG A 308 0.12 5.11 30.40
N ALA A 309 0.70 6.31 30.28
CA ALA A 309 0.69 7.09 29.05
C ALA A 309 1.37 6.38 27.87
N VAL A 310 2.47 5.66 28.15
CA VAL A 310 3.19 4.86 27.14
C VAL A 310 2.36 3.65 26.73
N VAL A 311 1.71 2.97 27.68
CA VAL A 311 0.78 1.87 27.38
C VAL A 311 -0.39 2.36 26.52
N ALA A 312 -1.02 3.47 26.90
CA ALA A 312 -2.09 4.10 26.12
C ALA A 312 -1.62 4.50 24.71
N ALA A 313 -0.42 5.04 24.57
CA ALA A 313 0.16 5.40 23.27
C ALA A 313 0.44 4.18 22.38
N LEU A 314 1.02 3.12 22.94
CA LEU A 314 1.35 1.89 22.23
C LEU A 314 0.15 0.99 21.93
N THR A 315 -0.95 1.11 22.66
CA THR A 315 -2.13 0.26 22.44
C THR A 315 -2.88 0.68 21.17
N ALA A 316 -2.92 -0.20 20.18
CA ALA A 316 -3.70 -0.01 18.96
C ALA A 316 -5.17 -0.44 19.15
N GLU A 317 -5.38 -1.55 19.86
CA GLU A 317 -6.69 -2.15 20.10
C GLU A 317 -6.77 -2.70 21.52
N ILE A 318 -7.95 -2.61 22.14
CA ILE A 318 -8.32 -3.42 23.31
C ILE A 318 -9.44 -4.39 22.94
N SER A 319 -9.39 -5.59 23.50
CA SER A 319 -10.47 -6.58 23.36
C SER A 319 -11.37 -6.59 24.60
N ILE A 320 -12.65 -6.30 24.39
CA ILE A 320 -13.74 -6.42 25.37
C ILE A 320 -14.51 -7.69 25.04
N TYR A 321 -14.32 -8.72 25.87
CA TYR A 321 -15.07 -9.96 25.76
C TYR A 321 -16.45 -9.80 26.39
N MET A 322 -17.48 -10.11 25.61
CA MET A 322 -18.88 -10.12 26.03
C MET A 322 -19.32 -11.56 26.20
N ARG A 323 -19.61 -11.96 27.45
CA ARG A 323 -20.11 -13.30 27.76
C ARG A 323 -21.50 -13.54 27.15
N GLU A 324 -22.38 -12.55 27.25
CA GLU A 324 -23.71 -12.61 26.66
C GLU A 324 -23.67 -12.19 25.19
N LYS A 325 -24.38 -12.93 24.34
CA LYS A 325 -24.45 -12.66 22.90
C LYS A 325 -25.61 -11.69 22.62
N PRO A 326 -25.35 -10.47 22.11
CA PRO A 326 -26.40 -9.47 21.83
C PRO A 326 -27.31 -9.83 20.66
N ASP A 327 -26.73 -10.37 19.58
CA ASP A 327 -27.43 -10.77 18.36
C ASP A 327 -26.66 -11.90 17.67
N SER A 328 -27.34 -12.70 16.84
CA SER A 328 -26.75 -13.68 15.94
C SER A 328 -25.59 -13.17 15.08
N LEU A 329 -25.55 -11.87 14.76
CA LEU A 329 -24.43 -11.27 13.99
C LEU A 329 -23.06 -11.53 14.67
N PHE A 330 -23.04 -11.60 16.01
CA PHE A 330 -21.81 -11.80 16.77
C PHE A 330 -21.27 -13.24 16.69
N ASP A 331 -22.03 -14.19 16.13
CA ASP A 331 -21.52 -15.53 15.85
C ASP A 331 -20.36 -15.50 14.82
N HIS A 332 -20.34 -14.47 13.96
CA HIS A 332 -19.40 -14.37 12.85
C HIS A 332 -18.67 -13.05 12.79
N THR A 333 -19.24 -11.97 13.34
CA THR A 333 -18.69 -10.62 13.24
C THR A 333 -18.38 -10.03 14.61
N ASP A 334 -17.27 -9.31 14.73
CA ASP A 334 -16.99 -8.46 15.89
C ASP A 334 -17.37 -7.00 15.59
N LEU A 335 -17.61 -6.21 16.64
CA LEU A 335 -17.92 -4.80 16.52
C LEU A 335 -16.70 -3.97 16.93
N LEU A 336 -16.29 -3.03 16.09
CA LEU A 336 -15.18 -2.12 16.37
C LEU A 336 -15.70 -0.70 16.60
N ASP A 337 -15.32 -0.10 17.73
CA ASP A 337 -15.46 1.34 17.96
C ASP A 337 -14.15 2.03 17.58
N PHE A 338 -14.18 2.82 16.50
CA PHE A 338 -13.03 3.61 16.09
C PHE A 338 -13.01 4.97 16.78
N PRO A 339 -11.81 5.47 17.15
CA PRO A 339 -11.67 6.82 17.66
C PRO A 339 -12.19 7.86 16.65
N GLY A 340 -12.67 9.00 17.15
CA GLY A 340 -13.18 10.09 16.30
C GLY A 340 -12.10 10.62 15.36
N TYR A 341 -12.42 10.72 14.07
CA TYR A 341 -11.48 11.17 13.05
C TYR A 341 -11.29 12.70 13.13
N ARG A 342 -10.04 13.16 13.12
CA ARG A 342 -9.67 14.54 13.42
C ARG A 342 -9.21 15.33 12.20
N SER A 343 -9.52 16.62 12.17
CA SER A 343 -8.97 17.56 11.18
C SER A 343 -7.47 17.77 11.39
N ARG A 344 -6.74 18.01 10.29
CA ARG A 344 -5.30 18.31 10.33
C ARG A 344 -5.02 19.78 10.62
N LEU A 345 -3.95 20.04 11.36
CA LEU A 345 -3.62 21.39 11.85
C LEU A 345 -2.95 22.29 10.80
N LYS A 346 -2.25 21.73 9.81
CA LYS A 346 -1.48 22.45 8.77
C LYS A 346 -0.54 23.52 9.36
N LEU A 347 0.27 23.11 10.33
CA LEU A 347 1.22 23.97 11.05
C LEU A 347 2.31 24.50 10.13
N GLU A 348 2.53 25.82 10.12
CA GLU A 348 3.59 26.43 9.32
C GLU A 348 4.99 26.27 9.94
N ASN A 349 5.08 26.29 11.27
CA ASN A 349 6.35 26.14 11.97
C ASN A 349 6.19 25.15 13.13
N LEU A 350 6.53 23.89 12.86
CA LEU A 350 6.44 22.80 13.82
C LEU A 350 7.29 23.06 15.08
N GLN A 351 8.49 23.62 14.92
CA GLN A 351 9.43 23.81 16.03
C GLN A 351 8.90 24.81 17.07
N ASN A 352 8.27 25.89 16.62
CA ASN A 352 7.63 26.87 17.50
C ASN A 352 6.42 26.27 18.25
N GLU A 353 5.65 25.43 17.57
CA GLU A 353 4.44 24.82 18.13
C GLU A 353 4.75 23.73 19.16
N LEU A 354 5.80 22.94 18.94
CA LEU A 354 6.28 21.92 19.87
C LEU A 354 6.81 22.50 21.19
N GLY A 355 7.16 23.79 21.22
CA GLY A 355 7.50 24.49 22.47
C GLY A 355 6.30 24.72 23.40
N ARG A 356 5.06 24.55 22.91
CA ARG A 356 3.85 24.70 23.72
C ARG A 356 3.50 23.39 24.44
N PRO A 357 3.15 23.43 25.74
CA PRO A 357 2.74 22.24 26.48
C PRO A 357 1.54 21.52 25.83
N GLY A 358 1.62 20.19 25.71
CA GLY A 358 0.53 19.38 25.17
C GLY A 358 0.49 19.26 23.64
N THR A 359 1.34 20.00 22.90
CA THR A 359 1.29 19.98 21.43
C THR A 359 1.76 18.63 20.87
N LEU A 360 2.85 18.07 21.38
CA LEU A 360 3.43 16.81 20.90
C LEU A 360 2.42 15.66 21.03
N GLU A 361 1.75 15.58 22.18
CA GLU A 361 0.77 14.56 22.53
C GLU A 361 -0.46 14.66 21.63
N ASN A 362 -0.93 15.89 21.37
CA ASN A 362 -2.03 16.13 20.45
C ASN A 362 -1.67 15.79 18.99
N LEU A 363 -0.45 16.10 18.56
CA LEU A 363 0.06 15.76 17.23
C LEU A 363 0.17 14.25 17.06
N PHE A 364 0.80 13.56 18.01
CA PHE A 364 0.91 12.10 18.02
C PHE A 364 -0.47 11.44 17.99
N LEU A 365 -1.43 11.92 18.78
CA LEU A 365 -2.79 11.40 18.79
C LEU A 365 -3.48 11.55 17.42
N ARG A 366 -3.33 12.68 16.72
CA ARG A 366 -3.89 12.87 15.37
C ARG A 366 -3.29 11.88 14.37
N GLY A 367 -1.96 11.73 14.37
CA GLY A 367 -1.27 10.74 13.53
C GLY A 367 -1.69 9.31 13.85
N LYS A 368 -1.81 8.96 15.14
CA LYS A 368 -2.21 7.63 15.59
C LYS A 368 -3.62 7.29 15.13
N VAL A 369 -4.59 8.17 15.37
CA VAL A 369 -6.00 7.94 15.00
C VAL A 369 -6.16 7.72 13.50
N ALA A 370 -5.49 8.53 12.67
CA ALA A 370 -5.53 8.36 11.23
C ALA A 370 -4.87 7.04 10.79
N TYR A 371 -3.68 6.75 11.32
CA TYR A 371 -2.97 5.52 11.00
C TYR A 371 -3.73 4.26 11.41
N LEU A 372 -4.43 4.27 12.55
CA LEU A 372 -5.25 3.14 12.97
C LEU A 372 -6.33 2.83 11.95
N PHE A 373 -6.99 3.83 11.36
CA PHE A 373 -7.96 3.57 10.31
C PHE A 373 -7.31 2.94 9.06
N GLU A 374 -6.19 3.50 8.60
CA GLU A 374 -5.42 2.98 7.46
C GLU A 374 -4.98 1.53 7.68
N ARG A 375 -4.46 1.21 8.88
CA ARG A 375 -4.05 -0.14 9.29
C ARG A 375 -5.17 -1.17 9.15
N TYR A 376 -6.37 -0.87 9.67
CA TYR A 376 -7.49 -1.83 9.62
C TYR A 376 -8.06 -2.00 8.21
N CYS A 377 -7.93 -0.98 7.35
CA CYS A 377 -8.24 -1.10 5.94
C CYS A 377 -7.24 -2.04 5.23
N GLU A 378 -5.94 -1.88 5.49
CA GLU A 378 -4.88 -2.71 4.89
C GLU A 378 -4.92 -4.16 5.38
N GLU A 379 -5.28 -4.38 6.65
CA GLU A 379 -5.43 -5.71 7.26
C GLU A 379 -6.74 -6.43 6.83
N ARG A 380 -7.62 -5.74 6.09
CA ARG A 380 -8.90 -6.28 5.57
C ARG A 380 -9.82 -6.85 6.66
N GLU A 381 -9.78 -6.25 7.84
CA GLU A 381 -10.68 -6.62 8.94
C GLU A 381 -12.01 -5.88 8.88
N LEU A 382 -11.98 -4.63 8.39
CA LEU A 382 -13.16 -3.78 8.25
C LEU A 382 -13.99 -4.19 7.04
N THR A 383 -14.90 -5.15 7.25
CA THR A 383 -15.76 -5.71 6.19
C THR A 383 -17.02 -4.87 5.94
N SER A 384 -17.50 -4.16 6.95
CA SER A 384 -18.62 -3.21 6.87
C SER A 384 -18.31 -1.96 7.69
N MET A 385 -18.71 -0.79 7.17
CA MET A 385 -18.49 0.49 7.83
C MET A 385 -19.83 1.16 8.15
N LEU A 386 -20.05 1.43 9.44
CA LEU A 386 -21.18 2.19 9.96
C LEU A 386 -20.73 3.64 10.17
N LEU A 387 -20.92 4.48 9.14
CA LEU A 387 -20.43 5.86 9.10
C LEU A 387 -21.44 6.83 9.71
N CYS A 388 -21.19 7.25 10.96
CA CYS A 388 -22.03 8.17 11.72
C CYS A 388 -21.72 9.64 11.42
N ILE A 389 -22.61 10.30 10.68
CA ILE A 389 -22.52 11.73 10.32
C ILE A 389 -23.56 12.54 11.11
N GLY A 390 -23.13 13.61 11.77
CA GLY A 390 -24.01 14.53 12.51
C GLY A 390 -24.54 15.68 11.62
N PRO A 391 -25.50 16.49 12.11
CA PRO A 391 -25.95 17.69 11.40
C PRO A 391 -24.82 18.71 11.27
N SER A 392 -24.83 19.50 10.18
CA SER A 392 -23.90 20.58 9.80
C SER A 392 -22.72 20.20 8.91
N ASN A 393 -21.96 21.22 8.47
CA ASN A 393 -20.73 21.05 7.71
C ASN A 393 -19.69 20.34 8.58
N GLN A 394 -19.15 19.25 8.08
CA GLN A 394 -18.13 18.50 8.81
C GLN A 394 -16.81 19.26 8.76
N GLU A 395 -16.17 19.44 9.91
CA GLU A 395 -14.88 20.15 10.03
C GLU A 395 -13.69 19.32 9.51
N VAL A 396 -13.93 18.04 9.24
CA VAL A 396 -12.91 17.01 9.00
C VAL A 396 -12.68 16.81 7.50
N GLN A 397 -11.84 17.66 6.90
CA GLN A 397 -11.67 17.73 5.45
C GLN A 397 -11.07 16.47 4.78
N ASP A 398 -10.31 15.65 5.52
CA ASP A 398 -9.64 14.45 4.96
C ASP A 398 -10.50 13.17 5.04
N LEU A 399 -11.64 13.22 5.73
CA LEU A 399 -12.55 12.08 5.86
C LEU A 399 -13.10 11.58 4.51
N PRO A 400 -13.48 12.44 3.55
CA PRO A 400 -13.93 11.99 2.23
C PRO A 400 -12.95 11.08 1.52
N ARG A 401 -11.66 11.45 1.53
CA ARG A 401 -10.58 10.65 0.93
C ARG A 401 -10.43 9.30 1.64
N ALA A 402 -10.41 9.28 2.97
CA ALA A 402 -10.27 8.05 3.74
C ALA A 402 -11.42 7.05 3.47
N VAL A 403 -12.67 7.55 3.39
CA VAL A 403 -13.85 6.72 3.05
C VAL A 403 -13.76 6.23 1.60
N TYR A 404 -13.35 7.09 0.65
CA TYR A 404 -13.18 6.72 -0.75
C TYR A 404 -12.12 5.62 -0.94
N GLU A 405 -10.95 5.75 -0.31
CA GLU A 405 -9.88 4.74 -0.38
C GLU A 405 -10.36 3.37 0.16
N TRP A 406 -11.17 3.37 1.22
CA TRP A 406 -11.80 2.14 1.72
C TRP A 406 -12.85 1.59 0.75
N ILE A 407 -13.67 2.43 0.10
CA ILE A 407 -14.61 1.98 -0.95
C ILE A 407 -13.82 1.35 -2.11
N CYS A 408 -12.75 1.98 -2.57
CA CYS A 408 -11.91 1.46 -3.65
C CYS A 408 -11.32 0.08 -3.30
N SER A 409 -10.85 -0.10 -2.07
CA SER A 409 -10.24 -1.36 -1.64
C SER A 409 -11.25 -2.50 -1.41
N THR A 410 -12.50 -2.19 -1.11
CA THR A 410 -13.54 -3.19 -0.78
C THR A 410 -14.52 -3.47 -1.92
N HIS A 411 -14.95 -2.43 -2.64
CA HIS A 411 -15.96 -2.52 -3.69
C HIS A 411 -15.35 -2.31 -5.08
N GLY A 412 -14.26 -1.54 -5.18
CA GLY A 412 -13.58 -1.21 -6.42
C GLY A 412 -13.64 0.27 -6.75
N GLU A 413 -12.66 0.74 -7.51
CA GLU A 413 -12.48 2.15 -7.86
C GLU A 413 -13.59 2.67 -8.79
N ASP A 414 -13.85 1.95 -9.89
CA ASP A 414 -14.91 2.32 -10.85
C ASP A 414 -16.30 1.79 -10.46
N PRO A 415 -17.40 2.49 -10.84
CA PRO A 415 -18.76 2.02 -10.62
C PRO A 415 -19.04 0.61 -11.19
N ARG A 416 -18.41 0.26 -12.32
CA ARG A 416 -18.52 -1.08 -12.94
C ARG A 416 -18.06 -2.21 -12.01
N HIS A 417 -17.04 -1.97 -11.18
CA HIS A 417 -16.54 -2.95 -10.22
C HIS A 417 -17.45 -3.09 -8.99
N ARG A 418 -18.22 -2.03 -8.68
CA ARG A 418 -19.17 -2.01 -7.55
C ARG A 418 -20.53 -2.61 -7.95
N ALA A 419 -20.86 -2.61 -9.24
CA ALA A 419 -22.09 -3.19 -9.75
C ALA A 419 -22.27 -4.66 -9.33
N GLY A 420 -23.47 -4.99 -8.85
CA GLY A 420 -23.81 -6.33 -8.36
C GLY A 420 -23.29 -6.65 -6.95
N LYS A 421 -22.49 -5.79 -6.31
CA LYS A 421 -22.07 -5.96 -4.91
C LYS A 421 -23.03 -5.24 -3.97
N ALA A 422 -23.40 -5.91 -2.88
CA ALA A 422 -24.16 -5.27 -1.81
C ALA A 422 -23.29 -4.20 -1.12
N PRO A 423 -23.76 -2.95 -0.96
CA PRO A 423 -22.97 -1.91 -0.30
C PRO A 423 -22.70 -2.26 1.16
N SER A 424 -21.43 -2.35 1.56
CA SER A 424 -21.04 -2.53 2.97
C SER A 424 -20.76 -1.22 3.70
N LEU A 425 -20.92 -0.08 3.01
CA LEU A 425 -21.00 1.24 3.61
C LEU A 425 -22.42 1.54 4.05
N PHE A 426 -22.64 1.76 5.34
CA PHE A 426 -23.89 2.25 5.91
C PHE A 426 -23.70 3.71 6.31
N PHE A 427 -24.39 4.60 5.61
CA PHE A 427 -24.29 6.02 5.89
C PHE A 427 -25.40 6.41 6.89
N ILE A 428 -25.00 6.76 8.11
CA ILE A 428 -25.92 6.93 9.24
C ILE A 428 -26.03 8.41 9.59
N LEU A 429 -27.18 9.00 9.32
CA LEU A 429 -27.54 10.34 9.76
C LEU A 429 -27.92 10.29 11.25
N SER A 430 -26.93 10.53 12.10
CA SER A 430 -27.09 10.59 13.55
C SER A 430 -27.67 11.93 14.02
N LYS A 431 -28.12 11.94 15.28
CA LYS A 431 -28.82 13.06 15.93
C LYS A 431 -30.10 13.45 15.19
N MET A 432 -30.87 12.45 14.75
CA MET A 432 -32.15 12.67 14.08
C MET A 432 -33.12 13.48 14.95
N ASP A 433 -33.01 13.41 16.29
CA ASP A 433 -33.78 14.22 17.24
C ASP A 433 -33.70 15.72 16.97
N MET A 434 -32.55 16.21 16.49
CA MET A 434 -32.35 17.63 16.18
C MET A 434 -33.19 18.10 14.99
N GLU A 435 -33.63 17.17 14.13
CA GLU A 435 -34.50 17.47 13.00
C GLU A 435 -35.94 17.79 13.43
N PHE A 436 -36.26 17.72 14.73
CA PHE A 436 -37.52 18.23 15.27
C PHE A 436 -37.42 19.65 15.86
N GLU A 437 -36.21 20.19 16.06
CA GLU A 437 -36.01 21.51 16.67
C GLU A 437 -36.58 22.64 15.78
N LYS A 438 -37.35 23.55 16.41
CA LYS A 438 -37.91 24.75 15.76
C LYS A 438 -37.03 25.98 16.09
N LYS A 439 -35.94 26.20 15.36
CA LYS A 439 -35.10 27.41 15.53
C LYS A 439 -35.60 28.56 14.64
N ALA A 440 -35.52 29.80 15.13
CA ALA A 440 -35.81 30.99 14.33
C ALA A 440 -34.80 31.09 13.17
N GLY A 441 -35.30 31.18 11.92
CA GLY A 441 -34.46 31.22 10.71
C GLY A 441 -34.12 29.86 10.08
N THR A 442 -34.66 28.75 10.60
CA THR A 442 -34.51 27.42 9.97
C THR A 442 -35.26 27.37 8.63
N PRO A 443 -34.76 26.68 7.59
CA PRO A 443 -35.53 26.43 6.36
C PRO A 443 -36.91 25.82 6.68
N SER A 444 -37.88 26.02 5.76
CA SER A 444 -39.17 25.33 5.83
C SER A 444 -38.95 23.83 6.00
N VAL A 445 -39.86 23.16 6.72
CA VAL A 445 -39.77 21.72 7.01
C VAL A 445 -39.52 20.91 5.72
N GLU A 446 -40.13 21.34 4.61
CA GLU A 446 -39.94 20.81 3.26
C GLU A 446 -38.48 20.73 2.78
N LYS A 447 -37.65 21.75 3.04
CA LYS A 447 -36.26 21.81 2.56
C LYS A 447 -35.24 21.24 3.54
N ARG A 448 -35.67 20.85 4.74
CA ARG A 448 -34.80 20.40 5.83
C ARG A 448 -33.94 19.20 5.42
N TRP A 449 -34.57 18.18 4.85
CA TRP A 449 -33.90 16.93 4.48
C TRP A 449 -33.00 17.07 3.26
N ASP A 450 -33.42 17.86 2.26
CA ASP A 450 -32.55 18.22 1.13
C ASP A 450 -31.31 18.96 1.61
N THR A 451 -31.47 19.94 2.50
CA THR A 451 -30.32 20.68 3.06
C THR A 451 -29.40 19.75 3.85
N ARG A 452 -29.97 18.80 4.60
CA ARG A 452 -29.19 17.83 5.39
C ARG A 452 -28.38 16.90 4.50
N LEU A 453 -28.98 16.30 3.47
CA LEU A 453 -28.27 15.40 2.55
C LEU A 453 -27.30 16.17 1.64
N GLN A 454 -27.68 17.35 1.15
CA GLN A 454 -26.79 18.20 0.36
C GLN A 454 -25.51 18.51 1.14
N SER A 455 -25.62 18.96 2.39
CA SER A 455 -24.45 19.31 3.21
C SER A 455 -23.64 18.10 3.66
N SER A 456 -24.30 17.02 4.09
CA SER A 456 -23.63 15.88 4.74
C SER A 456 -23.06 14.85 3.75
N LEU A 457 -23.69 14.70 2.58
CA LEU A 457 -23.32 13.70 1.57
C LEU A 457 -22.71 14.35 0.32
N LEU A 458 -23.46 15.18 -0.39
CA LEU A 458 -23.06 15.65 -1.72
C LEU A 458 -21.97 16.72 -1.66
N ASP A 459 -22.14 17.75 -0.83
CA ASP A 459 -21.15 18.82 -0.70
C ASP A 459 -19.87 18.37 -0.02
N PHE A 460 -19.97 17.35 0.83
CA PHE A 460 -18.84 16.89 1.63
C PHE A 460 -18.08 15.73 0.96
N PHE A 461 -18.78 14.71 0.45
CA PHE A 461 -18.16 13.61 -0.27
C PHE A 461 -18.24 13.77 -1.80
N GLY A 462 -19.40 14.17 -2.32
CA GLY A 462 -19.69 14.25 -3.76
C GLY A 462 -18.87 15.29 -4.53
N LYS A 463 -18.34 16.33 -3.86
CA LYS A 463 -17.45 17.32 -4.50
C LYS A 463 -16.07 16.76 -4.86
N GLN A 464 -15.57 15.80 -4.08
CA GLN A 464 -14.24 15.21 -4.28
C GLN A 464 -14.31 13.88 -5.03
N HIS A 465 -15.40 13.12 -4.87
CA HIS A 465 -15.55 11.78 -5.41
C HIS A 465 -16.95 11.53 -5.94
N GLU A 466 -17.08 10.81 -7.05
CA GLU A 466 -18.36 10.60 -7.76
C GLU A 466 -19.29 9.56 -7.10
N TRP A 467 -18.77 8.74 -6.19
CA TRP A 467 -19.50 7.59 -5.64
C TRP A 467 -20.89 7.90 -5.03
N PRO A 468 -21.17 9.08 -4.43
CA PRO A 468 -22.51 9.38 -3.95
C PRO A 468 -23.53 9.49 -5.10
N ASP A 469 -23.14 10.15 -6.19
CA ASP A 469 -24.00 10.40 -7.35
C ASP A 469 -24.06 9.21 -8.31
N ASN A 470 -22.97 8.43 -8.39
CA ASN A 470 -22.82 7.28 -9.27
C ASN A 470 -22.09 6.13 -8.55
N TRP A 471 -22.86 5.22 -7.95
CA TRP A 471 -22.32 4.11 -7.19
C TRP A 471 -21.91 2.94 -8.08
N ASP A 472 -22.81 2.48 -8.95
CA ASP A 472 -22.66 1.25 -9.75
C ASP A 472 -22.74 1.47 -11.28
N GLY A 473 -22.77 2.72 -11.74
CA GLY A 473 -22.89 3.09 -13.15
C GLY A 473 -24.32 3.33 -13.61
N SER A 474 -25.31 2.86 -12.84
CA SER A 474 -26.74 3.01 -13.15
C SER A 474 -27.51 3.72 -12.04
N HIS A 475 -27.05 3.61 -10.79
CA HIS A 475 -27.72 4.08 -9.60
C HIS A 475 -26.78 4.93 -8.72
N PRO A 476 -27.31 5.95 -8.04
CA PRO A 476 -26.59 6.65 -6.98
C PRO A 476 -26.42 5.75 -5.75
N PHE A 477 -25.54 6.14 -4.84
CA PHE A 477 -25.45 5.48 -3.54
C PHE A 477 -26.72 5.72 -2.74
N ASN A 478 -27.34 4.64 -2.24
CA ASN A 478 -28.67 4.71 -1.60
C ASN A 478 -28.79 3.98 -0.24
N ASN A 479 -27.67 3.60 0.38
CA ASN A 479 -27.65 2.87 1.66
C ASN A 479 -27.55 3.82 2.87
N ILE A 480 -28.53 4.72 3.01
CA ILE A 480 -28.63 5.73 4.07
C ILE A 480 -29.68 5.36 5.12
N TYR A 481 -29.35 5.58 6.40
CA TYR A 481 -30.20 5.32 7.56
C TYR A 481 -30.27 6.54 8.47
N LEU A 482 -31.36 6.62 9.24
CA LEU A 482 -31.55 7.60 10.31
C LEU A 482 -31.26 6.95 11.66
N LEU A 483 -30.57 7.66 12.55
CA LEU A 483 -30.30 7.19 13.92
C LEU A 483 -30.67 8.27 14.94
N ARG A 484 -31.59 7.89 15.82
CA ARG A 484 -32.12 8.67 16.94
C ARG A 484 -31.59 8.11 18.24
N ASN A 485 -31.36 8.93 19.27
CA ASN A 485 -30.89 8.44 20.57
C ASN A 485 -32.00 8.61 21.64
N PRO A 486 -32.77 7.55 21.95
CA PRO A 486 -33.82 7.57 22.96
C PRO A 486 -33.34 7.90 24.38
N ASN A 487 -32.06 7.69 24.68
CA ASN A 487 -31.49 8.03 25.99
C ASN A 487 -31.32 9.56 26.15
N PHE A 488 -31.38 10.33 25.06
CA PHE A 488 -31.43 11.78 25.11
C PHE A 488 -32.89 12.24 25.13
N ARG A 489 -33.35 12.73 26.28
CA ARG A 489 -34.75 13.13 26.46
C ARG A 489 -35.13 14.29 25.56
N CYS A 490 -35.88 13.98 24.51
CA CYS A 490 -36.56 14.97 23.68
C CYS A 490 -37.99 15.20 24.19
N ASP A 491 -38.11 15.81 25.38
CA ASP A 491 -39.42 16.09 26.01
C ASP A 491 -40.33 16.98 25.14
N ALA A 492 -39.78 17.66 24.13
CA ALA A 492 -40.54 18.41 23.16
C ALA A 492 -41.43 17.52 22.28
N ILE A 493 -41.04 16.28 22.00
CA ILE A 493 -41.71 15.37 21.04
C ILE A 493 -42.28 14.12 21.71
N PHE A 494 -41.61 13.56 22.72
CA PHE A 494 -41.99 12.29 23.33
C PHE A 494 -42.41 12.44 24.78
N ASN A 495 -43.32 11.56 25.21
CA ASN A 495 -43.63 11.32 26.62
C ASN A 495 -42.73 10.22 27.17
N PHE A 496 -42.28 10.38 28.41
CA PHE A 496 -41.40 9.45 29.10
C PHE A 496 -42.07 8.90 30.38
N ASP A 497 -41.78 7.66 30.73
CA ASP A 497 -42.18 7.07 32.00
C ASP A 497 -41.27 7.50 33.17
N ALA A 498 -41.54 6.97 34.37
CA ALA A 498 -40.76 7.26 35.57
C ALA A 498 -39.30 6.77 35.47
N ASP A 499 -39.04 5.76 34.65
CA ASP A 499 -37.72 5.18 34.40
C ASP A 499 -37.00 5.86 33.22
N GLY A 500 -37.63 6.88 32.61
CA GLY A 500 -37.09 7.65 31.50
C GLY A 500 -37.20 6.97 30.13
N ARG A 501 -38.07 5.96 29.98
CA ARG A 501 -38.33 5.29 28.70
C ARG A 501 -39.44 5.97 27.93
N GLU A 502 -39.35 5.93 26.61
CA GLU A 502 -40.33 6.54 25.72
C GLU A 502 -41.63 5.72 25.70
N ILE A 503 -42.76 6.40 25.91
CA ILE A 503 -44.09 5.78 25.94
C ILE A 503 -44.84 6.04 24.62
N ALA A 504 -44.81 7.29 24.14
CA ALA A 504 -45.53 7.72 22.96
C ALA A 504 -45.00 9.06 22.46
N VAL A 505 -45.28 9.38 21.19
CA VAL A 505 -45.24 10.77 20.70
C VAL A 505 -46.32 11.57 21.43
N ARG A 506 -46.01 12.83 21.77
CA ARG A 506 -46.96 13.73 22.41
C ARG A 506 -48.15 14.00 21.47
N PRO A 507 -49.41 13.83 21.92
CA PRO A 507 -50.59 14.03 21.06
C PRO A 507 -50.60 15.40 20.35
N GLU A 508 -50.15 16.44 21.04
CA GLU A 508 -50.05 17.81 20.50
C GLU A 508 -48.94 18.02 19.45
N GLN A 509 -48.02 17.06 19.28
CA GLN A 509 -46.96 17.10 18.27
C GLN A 509 -47.16 16.11 17.12
N GLU A 510 -48.17 15.23 17.16
CA GLU A 510 -48.40 14.23 16.12
C GLU A 510 -48.51 14.85 14.72
N SER A 511 -49.22 15.98 14.60
CA SER A 511 -49.36 16.70 13.33
C SER A 511 -48.03 17.25 12.81
N TYR A 512 -47.18 17.76 13.70
CA TYR A 512 -45.85 18.26 13.33
C TYR A 512 -44.89 17.12 12.98
N VAL A 513 -44.94 16.00 13.71
CA VAL A 513 -44.15 14.81 13.37
C VAL A 513 -44.53 14.27 12.00
N GLU A 514 -45.84 14.23 11.68
CA GLU A 514 -46.30 13.84 10.35
C GLU A 514 -45.90 14.85 9.27
N GLU A 515 -45.90 16.15 9.56
CA GLU A 515 -45.38 17.18 8.64
C GLU A 515 -43.89 16.93 8.31
N VAL A 516 -43.06 16.66 9.33
CA VAL A 516 -41.63 16.34 9.15
C VAL A 516 -41.44 15.02 8.40
N ARG A 517 -42.30 14.01 8.66
CA ARG A 517 -42.32 12.74 7.91
C ARG A 517 -42.63 12.97 6.44
N GLN A 518 -43.67 13.74 6.14
CA GLN A 518 -44.05 14.03 4.75
C GLN A 518 -42.94 14.78 4.02
N ALA A 519 -42.25 15.73 4.69
CA ALA A 519 -41.08 16.38 4.11
C ALA A 519 -39.92 15.42 3.86
N PHE A 520 -39.70 14.42 4.72
CA PHE A 520 -38.69 13.37 4.49
C PHE A 520 -39.04 12.55 3.25
N LEU A 521 -40.28 12.06 3.14
CA LEU A 521 -40.71 11.19 2.03
C LEU A 521 -40.77 11.92 0.68
N HIS A 522 -41.08 13.22 0.68
CA HIS A 522 -41.18 14.04 -0.52
C HIS A 522 -39.85 14.72 -0.92
N SER A 523 -38.81 14.61 -0.10
CA SER A 523 -37.48 15.15 -0.43
C SER A 523 -36.89 14.43 -1.65
N PRO A 524 -36.53 15.14 -2.73
CA PRO A 524 -35.88 14.54 -3.89
C PRO A 524 -34.57 13.83 -3.54
N LEU A 525 -33.77 14.38 -2.62
CA LEU A 525 -32.52 13.74 -2.20
C LEU A 525 -32.75 12.48 -1.37
N VAL A 526 -33.80 12.45 -0.54
CA VAL A 526 -34.18 11.23 0.20
C VAL A 526 -34.63 10.14 -0.78
N GLN A 527 -35.50 10.46 -1.74
CA GLN A 527 -35.95 9.50 -2.75
C GLN A 527 -34.78 8.95 -3.60
N ARG A 528 -33.74 9.76 -3.80
CA ARG A 528 -32.54 9.38 -4.55
C ARG A 528 -31.58 8.51 -3.74
N HIS A 529 -31.37 8.82 -2.46
CA HIS A 529 -30.28 8.24 -1.66
C HIS A 529 -30.73 7.39 -0.47
N VAL A 530 -32.04 7.18 -0.27
CA VAL A 530 -32.57 6.27 0.76
C VAL A 530 -33.38 5.19 0.07
N ALA A 531 -32.90 3.95 0.09
CA ALA A 531 -33.53 2.83 -0.63
C ALA A 531 -34.98 2.54 -0.18
N ARG A 532 -35.30 2.71 1.11
CA ARG A 532 -36.63 2.46 1.68
C ARG A 532 -37.05 3.60 2.64
N PRO A 533 -37.44 4.79 2.14
CA PRO A 533 -37.67 5.97 2.99
C PRO A 533 -38.67 5.74 4.12
N ASP A 534 -39.85 5.18 3.82
CA ASP A 534 -40.87 4.89 4.85
C ASP A 534 -40.35 3.95 5.94
N ALA A 535 -39.64 2.88 5.57
CA ALA A 535 -39.09 1.93 6.54
C ALA A 535 -38.03 2.59 7.44
N VAL A 536 -37.15 3.41 6.86
CA VAL A 536 -36.11 4.14 7.58
C VAL A 536 -36.70 5.15 8.56
N TRP A 537 -37.72 5.90 8.15
CA TRP A 537 -38.44 6.81 9.04
C TRP A 537 -39.11 6.08 10.20
N ASN A 538 -39.88 5.03 9.89
CA ASN A 538 -40.62 4.27 10.89
C ASN A 538 -39.68 3.61 11.91
N ALA A 539 -38.54 3.09 11.45
CA ALA A 539 -37.52 2.54 12.33
C ALA A 539 -36.95 3.62 13.26
N ALA A 540 -36.56 4.79 12.74
CA ALA A 540 -36.05 5.90 13.56
C ALA A 540 -37.07 6.41 14.60
N MET A 541 -38.37 6.35 14.28
CA MET A 541 -39.45 6.73 15.18
C MET A 541 -39.90 5.62 16.14
N THR A 542 -39.34 4.41 16.02
CA THR A 542 -39.65 3.32 16.96
C THR A 542 -39.13 3.68 18.35
N LEU A 543 -40.04 3.61 19.33
CA LEU A 543 -39.79 4.01 20.71
C LEU A 543 -38.71 3.12 21.33
N ASN A 544 -37.77 3.72 22.06
CA ASN A 544 -36.66 3.06 22.72
C ASN A 544 -35.68 2.30 21.78
N ASP A 545 -35.87 2.32 20.46
CA ASP A 545 -34.98 1.71 19.46
C ASP A 545 -34.22 2.76 18.64
N GLY A 546 -34.92 3.76 18.09
CA GLY A 546 -34.27 4.85 17.36
C GLY A 546 -33.62 4.49 16.02
N GLY A 547 -33.96 3.33 15.43
CA GLY A 547 -33.48 2.89 14.10
C GLY A 547 -32.48 1.73 14.13
N VAL A 548 -32.09 1.26 15.31
CA VAL A 548 -31.05 0.25 15.51
C VAL A 548 -31.50 -1.13 15.01
N ALA A 549 -32.77 -1.50 15.20
CA ALA A 549 -33.29 -2.77 14.70
C ALA A 549 -33.18 -2.91 13.17
N LEU A 550 -33.51 -1.85 12.42
CA LEU A 550 -33.40 -1.85 10.96
C LEU A 550 -31.93 -1.91 10.50
N LEU A 551 -31.03 -1.24 11.22
CA LEU A 551 -29.59 -1.32 10.97
C LEU A 551 -29.07 -2.75 11.18
N ARG A 552 -29.47 -3.42 12.28
CA ARG A 552 -29.13 -4.83 12.53
C ARG A 552 -29.64 -5.75 11.43
N GLU A 553 -30.90 -5.58 11.03
CA GLU A 553 -31.51 -6.35 9.94
C GLU A 553 -30.74 -6.19 8.63
N SER A 554 -30.36 -4.95 8.29
CA SER A 554 -29.68 -4.63 7.04
C SER A 554 -28.20 -5.03 7.04
N LEU A 555 -27.55 -5.07 8.22
CA LEU A 555 -26.16 -5.49 8.39
C LEU A 555 -26.01 -7.02 8.36
N ARG A 556 -26.99 -7.77 8.88
CA ARG A 556 -26.92 -9.23 9.05
C ARG A 556 -26.54 -10.01 7.77
N PRO A 557 -27.04 -9.69 6.56
CA PRO A 557 -26.63 -10.40 5.33
C PRO A 557 -25.15 -10.23 4.98
N LEU A 558 -24.52 -9.14 5.43
CA LEU A 558 -23.10 -8.86 5.21
C LEU A 558 -22.20 -9.48 6.28
N CYS A 559 -22.75 -9.85 7.44
CA CYS A 559 -22.09 -10.60 8.51
C CYS A 559 -21.93 -12.09 8.16
N ASN A 560 -21.40 -12.37 6.97
CA ASN A 560 -21.20 -13.73 6.45
C ASN A 560 -19.70 -13.97 6.18
N PRO A 561 -19.06 -14.91 6.91
CA PRO A 561 -17.65 -15.26 6.69
C PRO A 561 -17.33 -15.65 5.25
N GLU A 562 -18.29 -16.23 4.53
CA GLU A 562 -18.13 -16.63 3.13
C GLU A 562 -17.84 -15.44 2.22
N LEU A 563 -18.42 -14.26 2.48
CA LEU A 563 -18.15 -13.05 1.69
C LEU A 563 -16.68 -12.63 1.85
N LYS A 564 -16.16 -12.64 3.08
CA LYS A 564 -14.76 -12.34 3.35
C LYS A 564 -13.83 -13.36 2.68
N ARG A 565 -14.17 -14.65 2.74
CA ARG A 565 -13.40 -15.72 2.06
C ARG A 565 -13.37 -15.53 0.56
N GLN A 566 -14.51 -15.26 -0.08
CA GLN A 566 -14.58 -15.01 -1.52
C GLN A 566 -13.77 -13.79 -1.94
N GLN A 567 -13.83 -12.70 -1.16
CA GLN A 567 -13.00 -11.52 -1.40
C GLN A 567 -11.50 -11.85 -1.37
N ILE A 568 -11.06 -12.59 -0.34
CA ILE A 568 -9.66 -13.02 -0.21
C ILE A 568 -9.26 -13.99 -1.33
N GLU A 569 -10.14 -14.88 -1.77
CA GLU A 569 -9.87 -15.82 -2.87
C GLU A 569 -9.69 -15.10 -4.23
N VAL A 570 -10.52 -14.11 -4.54
CA VAL A 570 -10.41 -13.34 -5.79
C VAL A 570 -9.05 -12.66 -5.90
N ILE A 571 -8.66 -11.91 -4.86
CA ILE A 571 -7.38 -11.17 -4.86
C ILE A 571 -6.16 -12.10 -4.78
N ILE A 572 -6.29 -13.27 -4.13
CA ILE A 572 -5.27 -14.32 -4.20
C ILE A 572 -5.14 -14.83 -5.62
N SER A 573 -6.25 -15.13 -6.29
CA SER A 573 -6.24 -15.62 -7.67
C SER A 573 -5.59 -14.62 -8.62
N GLU A 574 -5.91 -13.34 -8.50
CA GLU A 574 -5.27 -12.27 -9.28
C GLU A 574 -3.77 -12.20 -9.03
N LYS A 575 -3.33 -12.21 -7.76
CA LYS A 575 -1.89 -12.16 -7.44
C LYS A 575 -1.14 -13.42 -7.88
N ARG A 576 -1.76 -14.59 -7.79
CA ARG A 576 -1.20 -15.87 -8.29
C ARG A 576 -0.99 -15.81 -9.80
N GLU A 577 -1.98 -15.32 -10.54
CA GLU A 577 -1.87 -15.17 -12.00
C GLU A 577 -0.76 -14.19 -12.38
N GLN A 578 -0.63 -13.06 -11.67
CA GLN A 578 0.47 -12.10 -11.87
C GLN A 578 1.84 -12.75 -11.63
N VAL A 579 2.04 -13.42 -10.49
CA VAL A 579 3.29 -14.11 -10.16
C VAL A 579 3.61 -15.19 -11.19
N ARG A 580 2.61 -15.98 -11.59
CA ARG A 580 2.78 -17.03 -12.61
C ARG A 580 3.20 -16.44 -13.95
N THR A 581 2.50 -15.40 -14.42
CA THR A 581 2.77 -14.76 -15.72
C THR A 581 4.19 -14.21 -15.78
N ARG A 582 4.71 -13.69 -14.66
CA ARG A 582 6.09 -13.17 -14.57
C ARG A 582 7.16 -14.26 -14.54
N LEU A 583 6.86 -15.45 -14.03
CA LEU A 583 7.82 -16.56 -13.93
C LEU A 583 7.77 -17.52 -15.14
N GLU A 584 6.61 -17.62 -15.81
CA GLU A 584 6.37 -18.53 -16.93
C GLU A 584 7.34 -18.38 -18.12
N PRO A 585 7.79 -17.16 -18.52
CA PRO A 585 8.74 -16.98 -19.61
C PRO A 585 10.06 -17.73 -19.41
N PHE A 586 10.46 -17.96 -18.15
CA PHE A 586 11.70 -18.65 -17.83
C PHE A 586 11.55 -20.17 -17.78
N TYR A 587 10.34 -20.72 -17.87
CA TYR A 587 10.13 -22.17 -17.92
C TYR A 587 10.23 -22.69 -19.36
N GLN A 588 11.04 -23.73 -19.56
CA GLN A 588 11.22 -24.37 -20.86
C GLN A 588 10.47 -25.71 -20.90
N PRO A 589 9.36 -25.82 -21.66
CA PRO A 589 8.69 -27.09 -21.90
C PRO A 589 9.61 -28.09 -22.63
N ASP A 590 9.38 -29.39 -22.44
CA ASP A 590 10.13 -30.44 -23.13
C ASP A 590 9.84 -30.50 -24.64
N ASP A 591 8.71 -29.97 -25.08
CA ASP A 591 8.27 -29.96 -26.48
C ASP A 591 8.42 -28.55 -27.10
N ARG A 592 9.51 -28.34 -27.85
CA ARG A 592 9.79 -27.08 -28.56
C ARG A 592 8.79 -26.80 -29.69
N GLU A 593 8.19 -27.83 -30.29
CA GLU A 593 7.18 -27.63 -31.34
C GLU A 593 5.88 -27.10 -30.74
N GLU A 594 5.47 -27.63 -29.59
CA GLU A 594 4.31 -27.14 -28.87
C GLU A 594 4.52 -25.73 -28.34
N LEU A 595 5.71 -25.41 -27.82
CA LEU A 595 6.07 -24.04 -27.45
C LEU A 595 6.00 -23.10 -28.66
N ARG A 596 6.48 -23.52 -29.83
CA ARG A 596 6.39 -22.71 -31.06
C ARG A 596 4.95 -22.45 -31.47
N LYS A 597 4.05 -23.43 -31.32
CA LYS A 597 2.60 -23.23 -31.57
C LYS A 597 1.99 -22.24 -30.58
N GLN A 598 2.34 -22.34 -29.29
CA GLN A 598 1.86 -21.42 -28.25
C GLN A 598 2.33 -19.98 -28.53
N LYS A 599 3.62 -19.79 -28.86
CA LYS A 599 4.15 -18.47 -29.23
C LYS A 599 3.53 -17.92 -30.52
N MET A 600 3.21 -18.79 -31.49
CA MET A 600 2.46 -18.38 -32.69
C MET A 600 1.05 -17.89 -32.35
N GLN A 601 0.33 -18.57 -31.45
CA GLN A 601 -0.98 -18.12 -30.97
C GLN A 601 -0.89 -16.79 -30.21
N LEU A 602 0.11 -16.66 -29.32
CA LEU A 602 0.38 -15.42 -28.60
C LEU A 602 0.67 -14.27 -29.57
N ALA A 603 1.55 -14.48 -30.55
CA ALA A 603 1.87 -13.49 -31.58
C ALA A 603 0.61 -13.00 -32.32
N GLN A 604 -0.31 -13.91 -32.69
CA GLN A 604 -1.57 -13.54 -33.32
C GLN A 604 -2.46 -12.70 -32.39
N GLN A 605 -2.56 -13.08 -31.11
CA GLN A 605 -3.33 -12.32 -30.12
C GLN A 605 -2.75 -10.92 -29.90
N LEU A 606 -1.44 -10.80 -29.70
CA LEU A 606 -0.76 -9.51 -29.50
C LEU A 606 -0.92 -8.59 -30.73
N VAL A 607 -0.78 -9.12 -31.95
CA VAL A 607 -1.02 -8.33 -33.17
C VAL A 607 -2.46 -7.81 -33.24
N VAL A 608 -3.45 -8.61 -32.85
CA VAL A 608 -4.85 -8.15 -32.81
C VAL A 608 -5.04 -7.02 -31.80
N GLN A 609 -4.43 -7.11 -30.63
CA GLN A 609 -4.51 -6.07 -29.61
C GLN A 609 -3.81 -4.79 -30.04
N VAL A 610 -2.58 -4.88 -30.57
CA VAL A 610 -1.83 -3.73 -31.08
C VAL A 610 -2.57 -3.06 -32.24
N ASN A 611 -3.17 -3.84 -33.14
CA ASN A 611 -4.02 -3.30 -34.20
C ASN A 611 -5.26 -2.57 -33.66
N ALA A 612 -5.83 -3.01 -32.53
CA ALA A 612 -6.92 -2.29 -31.88
C ALA A 612 -6.46 -0.92 -31.33
N ILE A 613 -5.25 -0.83 -30.79
CA ILE A 613 -4.62 0.45 -30.37
C ILE A 613 -4.40 1.36 -31.58
N ALA A 614 -3.89 0.82 -32.68
CA ALA A 614 -3.70 1.56 -33.92
C ALA A 614 -5.01 2.11 -34.49
N LYS A 615 -6.10 1.32 -34.45
CA LYS A 615 -7.45 1.78 -34.85
C LYS A 615 -7.98 2.93 -33.98
N LYS A 616 -7.56 3.03 -32.72
CA LYS A 616 -7.86 4.15 -31.82
C LYS A 616 -6.97 5.38 -32.06
N ARG A 617 -5.99 5.31 -32.97
CA ARG A 617 -4.95 6.33 -33.21
C ARG A 617 -4.05 6.59 -31.99
N LEU A 618 -3.87 5.58 -31.14
CA LEU A 618 -3.04 5.66 -29.93
C LEU A 618 -1.68 4.96 -30.08
N PHE A 619 -1.31 4.50 -31.27
CA PHE A 619 -0.11 3.67 -31.46
C PHE A 619 1.19 4.44 -31.18
N GLY A 620 1.27 5.72 -31.55
CA GLY A 620 2.44 6.56 -31.24
C GLY A 620 2.60 6.80 -29.73
N GLU A 621 1.49 7.08 -29.03
CA GLU A 621 1.49 7.21 -27.56
C GLU A 621 1.90 5.89 -26.90
N PHE A 622 1.36 4.77 -27.39
CA PHE A 622 1.72 3.44 -26.91
C PHE A 622 3.23 3.17 -27.03
N LEU A 623 3.84 3.46 -28.18
CA LEU A 623 5.29 3.33 -28.36
C LEU A 623 6.09 4.28 -27.47
N ALA A 624 5.66 5.54 -27.35
CA ALA A 624 6.32 6.52 -26.48
C ALA A 624 6.35 6.06 -25.01
N ARG A 625 5.31 5.33 -24.55
CA ARG A 625 5.29 4.73 -23.20
C ARG A 625 6.23 3.54 -23.03
N LEU A 626 6.65 2.89 -24.12
CA LEU A 626 7.64 1.80 -24.10
C LEU A 626 9.09 2.33 -24.15
N GLN A 627 9.28 3.59 -24.52
CA GLN A 627 10.56 4.27 -24.66
C GLN A 627 11.05 4.87 -23.34
N VAL A 628 12.31 5.34 -23.34
CA VAL A 628 12.93 6.07 -22.22
C VAL A 628 13.28 7.50 -22.61
N ASN A 629 13.23 8.41 -21.63
CA ASN A 629 13.64 9.81 -21.80
C ASN A 629 15.08 10.02 -21.30
N ASP A 630 15.88 10.76 -22.06
CA ASP A 630 17.28 11.04 -21.71
C ASP A 630 17.41 11.94 -20.47
N HIS A 631 16.45 12.83 -20.20
CA HIS A 631 16.37 13.58 -18.95
C HIS A 631 16.18 12.67 -17.73
N ASP A 632 15.33 11.64 -17.84
CA ASP A 632 15.09 10.72 -16.74
C ASP A 632 16.35 9.89 -16.44
N LEU A 633 17.05 9.45 -17.49
CA LEU A 633 18.33 8.75 -17.36
C LEU A 633 19.44 9.67 -16.81
N TYR A 634 19.45 10.94 -17.20
CA TYR A 634 20.38 11.94 -16.64
C TYR A 634 20.19 12.13 -15.14
N ASP A 635 18.94 12.29 -14.71
CA ASP A 635 18.58 12.41 -13.30
C ASP A 635 18.94 11.14 -12.52
N LEU A 636 18.70 9.96 -13.11
CA LEU A 636 19.08 8.68 -12.53
C LEU A 636 20.60 8.55 -12.35
N TRP A 637 21.37 8.95 -13.38
CA TRP A 637 22.83 8.95 -13.33
C TRP A 637 23.38 9.87 -12.23
N LEU A 638 22.82 11.08 -12.10
CA LEU A 638 23.21 12.01 -11.04
C LEU A 638 22.92 11.45 -9.65
N ARG A 639 21.80 10.74 -9.46
CA ARG A 639 21.46 10.07 -8.20
C ARG A 639 22.49 8.99 -7.85
N GLN A 640 22.84 8.13 -8.80
CA GLN A 640 23.80 7.05 -8.57
C GLN A 640 25.22 7.56 -8.26
N ARG A 641 25.70 8.57 -8.98
CA ARG A 641 27.03 9.15 -8.72
C ARG A 641 27.14 9.89 -7.40
N GLN A 642 26.07 10.49 -6.91
CA GLN A 642 26.06 11.05 -5.56
C GLN A 642 26.28 9.93 -4.54
N THR A 643 25.66 8.77 -4.73
CA THR A 643 25.88 7.57 -3.91
C THR A 643 27.30 7.01 -4.02
N ASP A 644 27.87 6.89 -5.23
CA ASP A 644 29.22 6.31 -5.43
C ASP A 644 30.34 7.24 -4.96
N ALA A 645 30.20 8.56 -5.12
CA ALA A 645 31.18 9.54 -4.64
C ALA A 645 31.24 9.60 -3.10
N GLN A 646 30.17 9.19 -2.42
CA GLN A 646 30.09 9.09 -0.97
C GLN A 646 30.68 7.78 -0.44
N ALA A 647 30.66 6.71 -1.24
CA ALA A 647 31.31 5.44 -0.91
C ALA A 647 32.84 5.46 -1.09
N ALA A 648 33.38 6.45 -1.82
CA ALA A 648 34.78 6.52 -2.25
C ALA A 648 35.63 7.61 -1.56
N GLU A 649 35.33 8.00 -0.31
CA GLU A 649 36.34 8.72 0.50
C GLU A 649 37.41 7.76 1.04
N PRO A 650 38.70 8.13 1.00
CA PRO A 650 39.79 7.21 1.31
C PRO A 650 39.83 6.88 2.80
N VAL A 651 39.74 5.60 3.13
CA VAL A 651 40.31 5.08 4.38
C VAL A 651 41.80 5.38 4.32
N ALA A 652 42.26 6.33 5.13
CA ALA A 652 43.68 6.56 5.35
C ALA A 652 44.28 5.29 5.96
N VAL A 653 44.81 4.42 5.09
CA VAL A 653 45.76 3.39 5.51
C VAL A 653 47.00 4.15 5.95
N ALA A 654 47.24 4.14 7.26
CA ALA A 654 48.45 4.66 7.85
C ALA A 654 49.66 4.09 7.11
N ALA A 655 50.53 4.98 6.63
CA ALA A 655 51.83 4.62 6.11
C ALA A 655 52.62 3.90 7.21
N ALA A 656 52.69 2.59 7.14
CA ALA A 656 53.75 1.80 7.73
C ALA A 656 54.75 1.50 6.62
N ALA A 657 55.94 2.09 6.74
CA ALA A 657 57.08 1.72 5.93
C ALA A 657 57.33 0.20 6.08
N SER A 658 57.40 -0.51 4.97
CA SER A 658 57.97 -1.85 4.91
C SER A 658 58.96 -1.90 3.76
N ASP A 659 60.21 -2.17 4.13
CA ASP A 659 61.39 -2.24 3.31
C ASP A 659 61.23 -3.12 2.06
N ILE A 660 61.80 -2.65 0.95
CA ILE A 660 62.04 -3.45 -0.24
C ILE A 660 63.19 -4.40 0.11
N SER A 661 62.86 -5.69 0.28
CA SER A 661 63.87 -6.73 0.46
C SER A 661 64.74 -6.84 -0.80
N THR A 662 66.06 -6.80 -0.61
CA THR A 662 67.10 -6.93 -1.63
C THR A 662 67.12 -8.29 -2.35
N ASP A 663 66.31 -9.25 -1.92
CA ASP A 663 66.23 -10.59 -2.53
C ASP A 663 65.37 -10.63 -3.81
N ASP A 664 64.39 -9.74 -3.98
CA ASP A 664 63.55 -9.68 -5.20
C ASP A 664 64.24 -8.97 -6.37
N LEU A 665 65.31 -8.22 -6.11
CA LEU A 665 66.07 -7.49 -7.12
C LEU A 665 67.18 -8.33 -7.78
N LEU A 666 67.51 -9.50 -7.22
CA LEU A 666 68.62 -10.34 -7.69
C LEU A 666 68.17 -11.55 -8.51
N SER A 667 66.88 -11.93 -8.47
CA SER A 667 66.31 -13.02 -9.27
C SER A 667 65.98 -12.61 -10.72
N ASP A 668 65.65 -11.34 -10.95
CA ASP A 668 65.39 -10.79 -12.30
C ASP A 668 66.68 -10.48 -13.10
N ILE A 669 67.86 -10.50 -12.46
CA ILE A 669 69.15 -10.12 -13.08
C ILE A 669 69.94 -11.36 -13.57
N PHE A 670 69.74 -12.54 -12.98
CA PHE A 670 70.48 -13.76 -13.35
C PHE A 670 69.52 -14.88 -13.75
N GLY A 671 69.20 -14.95 -15.05
CA GLY A 671 68.34 -16.01 -15.60
C GLY A 671 69.00 -17.39 -15.69
N SER A 672 68.15 -18.37 -16.06
CA SER A 672 68.31 -19.84 -16.25
C SER A 672 68.12 -20.66 -14.95
N GLU A 673 67.48 -21.83 -14.91
CA GLU A 673 66.97 -22.79 -15.92
C GLU A 673 65.99 -23.78 -15.25
N GLU A 674 65.03 -24.30 -16.02
CA GLU A 674 64.18 -25.52 -15.90
C GLU A 674 63.75 -26.14 -14.54
N ALA A 675 62.41 -26.23 -14.34
CA ALA A 675 61.77 -27.40 -13.71
C ALA A 675 60.33 -27.63 -14.24
N ALA A 676 59.97 -28.91 -14.39
CA ALA A 676 58.89 -29.52 -15.17
C ALA A 676 57.44 -29.39 -14.59
N PRO A 677 56.38 -29.82 -15.31
CA PRO A 677 55.03 -29.22 -15.27
C PRO A 677 54.11 -29.76 -14.16
N ALA A 678 53.27 -28.88 -13.62
CA ALA A 678 52.12 -29.23 -12.79
C ALA A 678 50.81 -29.18 -13.61
N ALA A 679 49.91 -30.12 -13.30
CA ALA A 679 48.62 -30.37 -13.96
C ALA A 679 47.72 -29.13 -14.11
N PRO A 680 46.81 -29.09 -15.11
CA PRO A 680 45.91 -27.95 -15.29
C PRO A 680 44.93 -27.89 -14.11
N ALA A 681 45.12 -26.90 -13.24
CA ALA A 681 44.11 -26.49 -12.28
C ALA A 681 42.93 -25.92 -13.08
N ALA A 682 41.72 -26.37 -12.73
CA ALA A 682 40.48 -25.80 -13.21
C ALA A 682 40.54 -24.28 -13.06
N ALA A 683 40.29 -23.56 -14.14
CA ALA A 683 40.18 -22.12 -14.13
C ALA A 683 39.05 -21.73 -13.17
N ALA A 684 39.42 -21.30 -11.96
CA ALA A 684 38.53 -20.53 -11.13
C ALA A 684 38.29 -19.22 -11.87
N GLU A 685 37.05 -19.01 -12.31
CA GLU A 685 36.60 -17.75 -12.88
C GLU A 685 36.90 -16.63 -11.90
N THR A 686 37.84 -15.76 -12.27
CA THR A 686 38.10 -14.52 -11.56
C THR A 686 36.83 -13.67 -11.63
N PRO A 687 36.32 -13.13 -10.50
CA PRO A 687 35.18 -12.23 -10.54
C PRO A 687 35.57 -10.99 -11.35
N VAL A 688 34.87 -10.75 -12.45
CA VAL A 688 35.07 -9.56 -13.29
C VAL A 688 34.71 -8.34 -12.46
N ILE A 689 35.71 -7.56 -12.05
CA ILE A 689 35.49 -6.22 -11.50
C ILE A 689 34.89 -5.39 -12.65
N ARG A 690 33.58 -5.14 -12.59
CA ARG A 690 32.82 -4.44 -13.64
C ARG A 690 33.29 -2.99 -13.76
N ASP A 691 33.43 -2.50 -14.99
CA ASP A 691 33.80 -1.11 -15.27
C ASP A 691 32.58 -0.15 -15.18
N ALA A 692 32.85 1.15 -15.18
CA ALA A 692 31.81 2.19 -15.04
C ALA A 692 30.76 2.18 -16.17
N ALA A 693 31.10 1.62 -17.34
CA ALA A 693 30.17 1.47 -18.46
C ALA A 693 29.17 0.33 -18.20
N GLY A 694 29.65 -0.80 -17.66
CA GLY A 694 28.79 -1.90 -17.20
C GLY A 694 27.79 -1.44 -16.13
N ALA A 695 28.24 -0.71 -15.11
CA ALA A 695 27.38 -0.20 -14.05
C ALA A 695 26.28 0.76 -14.57
N LEU A 696 26.63 1.66 -15.50
CA LEU A 696 25.64 2.54 -16.15
C LEU A 696 24.64 1.74 -16.99
N THR A 697 25.11 0.74 -17.72
CA THR A 697 24.25 -0.12 -18.54
C THR A 697 23.22 -0.84 -17.67
N ASP A 698 23.64 -1.44 -16.56
CA ASP A 698 22.75 -2.12 -15.62
C ASP A 698 21.68 -1.16 -15.08
N MET A 699 22.09 0.02 -14.63
CA MET A 699 21.20 1.06 -14.13
C MET A 699 20.13 1.49 -15.15
N VAL A 700 20.52 1.68 -16.41
CA VAL A 700 19.58 2.07 -17.49
C VAL A 700 18.57 0.95 -17.76
N PHE A 701 19.04 -0.31 -17.86
CA PHE A 701 18.16 -1.45 -18.13
C PHE A 701 17.21 -1.73 -16.97
N ASP A 702 17.68 -1.66 -15.72
CA ASP A 702 16.84 -1.82 -14.54
C ASP A 702 15.71 -0.79 -14.54
N TYR A 703 16.03 0.48 -14.84
CA TYR A 703 15.03 1.54 -14.97
C TYR A 703 14.02 1.27 -16.08
N TRP A 704 14.49 0.90 -17.28
CA TRP A 704 13.60 0.62 -18.41
C TRP A 704 12.66 -0.57 -18.13
N ILE A 705 13.18 -1.67 -17.57
CA ILE A 705 12.40 -2.85 -17.20
C ILE A 705 11.35 -2.48 -16.15
N GLU A 706 11.73 -1.74 -15.11
CA GLU A 706 10.79 -1.28 -14.08
C GLU A 706 9.69 -0.40 -14.69
N GLN A 707 10.02 0.51 -15.61
CA GLN A 707 9.03 1.34 -16.32
C GLN A 707 8.05 0.49 -17.12
N LEU A 708 8.53 -0.49 -17.89
CA LEU A 708 7.66 -1.34 -18.71
C LEU A 708 6.69 -2.18 -17.87
N HIS A 709 7.15 -2.75 -16.77
CA HIS A 709 6.28 -3.53 -15.89
C HIS A 709 5.32 -2.64 -15.08
N ASN A 710 5.74 -1.45 -14.65
CA ASN A 710 4.83 -0.48 -14.04
C ASN A 710 3.73 -0.04 -15.02
N LEU A 711 4.07 0.11 -16.30
CA LEU A 711 3.13 0.40 -17.36
C LEU A 711 2.10 -0.73 -17.54
N ALA A 712 2.55 -1.99 -17.59
CA ALA A 712 1.66 -3.15 -17.71
C ALA A 712 0.78 -3.35 -16.46
N GLY A 713 1.29 -3.03 -15.27
CA GLY A 713 0.57 -3.07 -14.00
C GLY A 713 -0.45 -1.93 -13.82
N SER A 714 -0.28 -0.80 -14.52
CA SER A 714 -1.15 0.37 -14.38
C SER A 714 -2.57 0.08 -14.90
N ALA A 715 -3.58 0.26 -14.03
CA ALA A 715 -4.98 0.17 -14.44
C ALA A 715 -5.35 1.26 -15.46
N GLU A 716 -4.81 2.46 -15.29
CA GLU A 716 -5.01 3.60 -16.18
C GLU A 716 -4.49 3.29 -17.59
N ALA A 717 -3.25 2.81 -17.71
CA ALA A 717 -2.65 2.47 -18.99
C ALA A 717 -3.39 1.31 -19.68
N ARG A 718 -3.78 0.27 -18.92
CA ARG A 718 -4.58 -0.85 -19.44
C ARG A 718 -5.92 -0.38 -20.00
N ASN A 719 -6.59 0.54 -19.32
CA ASN A 719 -7.86 1.13 -19.76
C ASN A 719 -7.67 2.02 -21.00
N GLU A 720 -6.62 2.86 -21.00
CA GLU A 720 -6.29 3.77 -22.11
C GLU A 720 -6.06 2.99 -23.40
N PHE A 721 -5.17 2.01 -23.38
CA PHE A 721 -4.84 1.21 -24.57
C PHE A 721 -5.90 0.12 -24.85
N GLY A 722 -6.65 -0.32 -23.85
CA GLY A 722 -7.58 -1.45 -23.95
C GLY A 722 -6.87 -2.80 -24.03
N LEU A 723 -5.69 -2.90 -23.42
CA LEU A 723 -4.89 -4.13 -23.30
C LEU A 723 -5.21 -4.79 -21.94
N PRO A 724 -5.70 -6.03 -21.90
CA PRO A 724 -5.89 -6.72 -20.64
C PRO A 724 -4.53 -7.05 -19.98
N SER A 725 -4.55 -7.20 -18.65
CA SER A 725 -3.34 -7.30 -17.84
C SER A 725 -2.37 -8.40 -18.28
N ARG A 726 -2.90 -9.55 -18.65
CA ARG A 726 -2.10 -10.73 -19.00
C ARG A 726 -1.39 -10.51 -20.33
N GLU A 727 -2.11 -10.06 -21.34
CA GLU A 727 -1.60 -9.81 -22.68
C GLU A 727 -0.58 -8.67 -22.67
N PHE A 728 -0.78 -7.65 -21.82
CA PHE A 728 0.19 -6.56 -21.68
C PHE A 728 1.50 -7.06 -21.04
N GLU A 729 1.44 -7.79 -19.93
CA GLU A 729 2.65 -8.38 -19.33
C GLU A 729 3.35 -9.35 -20.29
N GLN A 730 2.60 -10.18 -21.02
CA GLN A 730 3.17 -11.06 -22.04
C GLN A 730 3.87 -10.28 -23.16
N LEU A 731 3.30 -9.17 -23.62
CA LEU A 731 3.95 -8.30 -24.61
C LEU A 731 5.27 -7.74 -24.07
N ILE A 732 5.30 -7.24 -22.84
CA ILE A 732 6.51 -6.72 -22.20
C ILE A 732 7.57 -7.82 -22.07
N SER A 733 7.22 -9.00 -21.57
CA SER A 733 8.15 -10.12 -21.45
C SER A 733 8.74 -10.53 -22.80
N GLU A 734 7.94 -10.58 -23.87
CA GLU A 734 8.44 -10.91 -25.21
C GLU A 734 9.38 -9.83 -25.78
N LEU A 735 9.09 -8.56 -25.52
CA LEU A 735 9.95 -7.44 -25.91
C LEU A 735 11.29 -7.49 -25.17
N LEU A 736 11.28 -7.76 -23.87
CA LEU A 736 12.51 -7.89 -23.07
C LEU A 736 13.34 -9.11 -23.49
N LEU A 737 12.70 -10.26 -23.74
CA LEU A 737 13.37 -11.43 -24.31
C LEU A 737 13.98 -11.14 -25.68
N ALA A 738 13.28 -10.40 -26.53
CA ALA A 738 13.80 -9.98 -27.83
C ALA A 738 15.01 -9.05 -27.67
N ALA A 739 14.98 -8.10 -26.73
CA ALA A 739 16.11 -7.21 -26.42
C ALA A 739 17.34 -7.99 -25.95
N GLN A 740 17.14 -9.02 -25.13
CA GLN A 740 18.19 -9.93 -24.68
C GLN A 740 18.74 -10.77 -25.85
N ARG A 741 17.85 -11.34 -26.68
CA ARG A 741 18.21 -12.17 -27.84
C ARG A 741 19.12 -11.44 -28.82
N VAL A 742 18.84 -10.16 -29.09
CA VAL A 742 19.63 -9.34 -30.01
C VAL A 742 20.88 -8.75 -29.36
N GLY A 743 21.13 -9.07 -28.08
CA GLY A 743 22.31 -8.60 -27.35
C GLY A 743 22.34 -7.10 -27.10
N LEU A 744 21.17 -6.44 -26.99
CA LEU A 744 21.06 -4.99 -26.84
C LEU A 744 21.92 -4.46 -25.68
N ARG A 745 21.88 -5.14 -24.53
CA ARG A 745 22.70 -4.79 -23.36
C ARG A 745 24.19 -4.79 -23.66
N GLY A 746 24.70 -5.87 -24.27
CA GLY A 746 26.12 -5.99 -24.59
C GLY A 746 26.58 -4.93 -25.58
N ARG A 747 25.76 -4.62 -26.59
CA ARG A 747 26.04 -3.54 -27.56
C ARG A 747 26.10 -2.18 -26.87
N LEU A 748 25.10 -1.85 -26.05
CA LEU A 748 25.08 -0.57 -25.31
C LEU A 748 26.30 -0.44 -24.37
N GLU A 749 26.64 -1.51 -23.66
CA GLU A 749 27.80 -1.54 -22.76
C GLU A 749 29.10 -1.23 -23.52
N GLU A 750 29.29 -1.84 -24.69
CA GLU A 750 30.45 -1.57 -25.55
C GLU A 750 30.46 -0.14 -26.10
N GLU A 751 29.31 0.39 -26.51
CA GLU A 751 29.19 1.77 -27.00
C GLU A 751 29.47 2.80 -25.91
N LEU A 752 28.95 2.59 -24.70
CA LEU A 752 29.23 3.44 -23.54
C LEU A 752 30.72 3.39 -23.16
N ARG A 753 31.36 2.22 -23.26
CA ARG A 753 32.80 2.04 -23.06
C ARG A 753 33.61 2.82 -24.09
N ARG A 754 33.24 2.76 -25.37
CA ARG A 754 33.85 3.56 -26.46
C ARG A 754 33.63 5.06 -26.24
N CYS A 755 32.45 5.47 -25.79
CA CYS A 755 32.16 6.87 -25.49
C CYS A 755 32.97 7.41 -24.30
N GLY A 756 33.20 6.58 -23.28
CA GLY A 756 34.03 6.92 -22.12
C GLY A 756 35.52 7.12 -22.43
N ALA A 757 36.02 6.58 -23.56
CA ALA A 757 37.41 6.69 -23.98
C ALA A 757 37.81 8.09 -24.49
N TYR A 758 36.84 8.99 -24.76
CA TYR A 758 37.11 10.36 -25.20
C TYR A 758 37.43 11.28 -24.00
N ALA A 759 38.68 11.24 -23.53
CA ALA A 759 39.16 11.93 -22.31
C ALA A 759 39.14 13.48 -22.32
N ASN A 760 38.72 14.13 -23.42
CA ASN A 760 38.82 15.60 -23.59
C ASN A 760 37.48 16.36 -23.53
N MET A 761 36.36 15.72 -23.17
CA MET A 761 35.06 16.39 -23.04
C MET A 761 34.79 16.88 -21.61
N ALA A 762 34.12 18.04 -21.49
CA ALA A 762 33.60 18.52 -20.22
C ALA A 762 32.63 17.48 -19.63
N ARG A 763 32.76 17.19 -18.33
CA ARG A 763 32.11 16.06 -17.65
C ARG A 763 30.58 16.03 -17.83
N GLU A 764 29.91 17.17 -17.70
CA GLU A 764 28.46 17.29 -17.92
C GLU A 764 28.04 16.91 -19.34
N ARG A 765 28.81 17.33 -20.34
CA ARG A 765 28.56 16.97 -21.75
C ARG A 765 28.80 15.49 -22.02
N LEU A 766 29.77 14.88 -21.33
CA LEU A 766 30.02 13.44 -21.43
C LEU A 766 28.83 12.65 -20.86
N ILE A 767 28.24 13.09 -19.75
CA ILE A 767 27.07 12.45 -19.15
C ILE A 767 25.88 12.54 -20.09
N TRP A 768 25.54 13.75 -20.56
CA TRP A 768 24.47 13.94 -21.55
C TRP A 768 24.69 13.07 -22.78
N ARG A 769 25.92 13.00 -23.29
CA ARG A 769 26.24 12.13 -24.41
C ARG A 769 26.00 10.65 -24.09
N GLN A 770 26.38 10.17 -22.91
CA GLN A 770 26.19 8.78 -22.49
C GLN A 770 24.71 8.43 -22.30
N VAL A 771 23.92 9.29 -21.64
CA VAL A 771 22.49 9.03 -21.42
C VAL A 771 21.67 9.16 -22.69
N SER A 772 21.99 10.10 -23.59
CA SER A 772 21.34 10.18 -24.90
C SER A 772 21.69 8.98 -25.78
N LEU A 773 22.92 8.44 -25.70
CA LEU A 773 23.30 7.20 -26.38
C LEU A 773 22.49 6.00 -25.86
N ALA A 774 22.34 5.92 -24.54
CA ALA A 774 21.54 4.88 -23.90
C ALA A 774 20.05 4.98 -24.26
N ALA A 775 19.49 6.19 -24.28
CA ALA A 775 18.11 6.43 -24.70
C ALA A 775 17.91 6.10 -26.18
N ASP A 776 18.81 6.52 -27.08
CA ASP A 776 18.74 6.21 -28.51
C ASP A 776 18.82 4.70 -28.76
N ALA A 777 19.70 3.97 -28.07
CA ALA A 777 19.81 2.52 -28.20
C ALA A 777 18.52 1.79 -27.81
N ILE A 778 17.90 2.16 -26.69
CA ILE A 778 16.62 1.58 -26.25
C ILE A 778 15.47 1.98 -27.17
N ASN A 779 15.37 3.27 -27.51
CA ASN A 779 14.27 3.78 -28.30
C ASN A 779 14.33 3.27 -29.74
N ALA A 780 15.51 3.16 -30.34
CA ALA A 780 15.70 2.51 -31.63
C ALA A 780 15.32 1.02 -31.59
N PHE A 781 15.62 0.31 -30.49
CA PHE A 781 15.12 -1.05 -30.33
C PHE A 781 13.59 -1.11 -30.26
N VAL A 782 12.95 -0.21 -29.51
CA VAL A 782 11.47 -0.15 -29.42
C VAL A 782 10.83 0.17 -30.77
N ASP A 783 11.44 1.09 -31.53
CA ASP A 783 10.94 1.55 -32.82
C ASP A 783 11.10 0.47 -33.91
N TRP A 784 12.22 -0.26 -33.92
CA TRP A 784 12.59 -1.11 -35.04
C TRP A 784 12.72 -2.60 -34.69
N LEU A 785 12.72 -2.96 -33.41
CA LEU A 785 12.88 -4.34 -32.90
C LEU A 785 14.11 -5.07 -33.50
N ASP A 786 15.22 -4.35 -33.66
CA ASP A 786 16.49 -4.76 -34.29
C ASP A 786 16.51 -4.77 -35.84
N PHE A 787 15.54 -4.14 -36.48
CA PHE A 787 15.46 -4.04 -37.95
C PHE A 787 15.59 -2.60 -38.48
N ASP A 788 16.40 -1.78 -37.81
CA ASP A 788 16.57 -0.38 -38.14
C ASP A 788 17.26 -0.20 -39.52
N PRO A 789 16.62 0.50 -40.49
CA PRO A 789 17.20 0.76 -41.81
C PRO A 789 18.55 1.49 -41.79
N ARG A 790 18.89 2.18 -40.69
CA ARG A 790 20.15 2.94 -40.56
C ARG A 790 21.36 2.02 -40.38
N CYS A 791 21.16 0.81 -39.84
CA CYS A 791 22.23 -0.14 -39.56
C CYS A 791 22.06 -1.51 -40.23
N HIS A 792 20.88 -1.83 -40.77
CA HIS A 792 20.59 -3.09 -41.46
C HIS A 792 20.20 -2.90 -42.93
N ASP A 793 20.78 -3.72 -43.81
CA ASP A 793 20.40 -3.76 -45.23
C ASP A 793 19.05 -4.47 -45.46
N ALA A 794 18.55 -4.46 -46.70
CA ALA A 794 17.25 -5.08 -47.04
C ALA A 794 17.21 -6.60 -46.76
N ALA A 795 18.35 -7.29 -46.86
CA ALA A 795 18.43 -8.72 -46.60
C ALA A 795 18.31 -9.01 -45.09
N ALA A 796 19.02 -8.25 -44.26
CA ALA A 796 18.91 -8.32 -42.81
C ALA A 796 17.53 -7.89 -42.29
N ARG A 797 16.76 -7.11 -43.07
CA ARG A 797 15.39 -6.67 -42.76
C ARG A 797 14.28 -7.50 -43.41
N SER A 798 14.61 -8.69 -43.88
CA SER A 798 13.63 -9.63 -44.44
C SER A 798 13.16 -10.62 -43.38
N VAL A 799 11.89 -10.57 -43.00
CA VAL A 799 11.28 -11.52 -42.04
C VAL A 799 10.42 -12.56 -42.78
N PHE A 800 10.54 -13.82 -42.37
CA PHE A 800 9.68 -14.90 -42.84
C PHE A 800 8.60 -15.18 -41.80
N PHE A 801 7.34 -14.86 -42.11
CA PHE A 801 6.22 -15.08 -41.22
C PHE A 801 4.96 -15.47 -41.99
N GLY A 802 4.21 -16.46 -41.52
CA GLY A 802 2.96 -16.91 -42.17
C GLY A 802 3.14 -17.42 -43.61
N GLY A 803 4.30 -17.98 -43.95
CA GLY A 803 4.59 -18.50 -45.29
C GLY A 803 4.99 -17.44 -46.33
N LYS A 804 5.24 -16.19 -45.90
CA LYS A 804 5.65 -15.09 -46.77
C LYS A 804 6.92 -14.43 -46.23
N THR A 805 7.84 -14.10 -47.14
CA THR A 805 8.98 -13.22 -46.85
C THR A 805 8.55 -11.79 -47.12
N SER A 806 8.73 -10.89 -46.15
CA SER A 806 8.46 -9.46 -46.30
C SER A 806 9.68 -8.67 -45.84
N GLU A 807 10.10 -7.68 -46.64
CA GLU A 807 11.01 -6.63 -46.17
C GLU A 807 10.22 -5.69 -45.26
N VAL A 808 10.72 -5.45 -44.05
CA VAL A 808 10.11 -4.52 -43.08
C VAL A 808 10.86 -3.20 -43.05
N PHE A 809 10.14 -2.11 -42.76
CA PHE A 809 10.70 -0.79 -42.54
C PHE A 809 11.45 -0.21 -43.75
N ALA A 810 11.08 -0.61 -44.96
CA ALA A 810 11.72 -0.14 -46.18
C ALA A 810 11.72 1.41 -46.22
N PRO A 811 12.90 2.05 -46.34
CA PRO A 811 12.98 3.50 -46.36
C PRO A 811 12.21 4.03 -47.58
N PRO A 812 11.55 5.20 -47.46
CA PRO A 812 10.90 5.81 -48.60
C PRO A 812 11.94 6.09 -49.70
N PRO A 813 11.54 6.03 -50.98
CA PRO A 813 12.44 6.35 -52.07
C PRO A 813 12.98 7.78 -51.88
N GLU A 814 14.26 7.98 -52.17
CA GLU A 814 14.86 9.32 -52.12
C GLU A 814 14.03 10.27 -53.00
N PRO A 815 13.57 11.41 -52.46
CA PRO A 815 12.84 12.35 -53.27
C PRO A 815 13.75 12.85 -54.40
N PRO A 816 13.20 13.15 -55.59
CA PRO A 816 13.91 13.99 -56.55
C PRO A 816 14.28 15.33 -55.88
N ALA A 817 15.15 16.14 -56.51
CA ALA A 817 15.72 17.37 -55.91
C ALA A 817 14.70 18.32 -55.24
N GLU A 818 13.41 18.22 -55.60
CA GLU A 818 12.29 18.83 -54.88
C GLU A 818 11.29 17.75 -54.42
N PRO A 819 10.80 17.78 -53.17
CA PRO A 819 9.81 16.83 -52.68
C PRO A 819 8.48 16.99 -53.42
N VAL A 820 8.04 15.94 -54.11
CA VAL A 820 6.75 15.91 -54.82
C VAL A 820 5.67 15.41 -53.88
N ILE A 821 4.76 16.29 -53.47
CA ILE A 821 3.58 15.93 -52.67
C ILE A 821 2.47 15.48 -53.63
N GLY A 822 2.07 14.21 -53.54
CA GLY A 822 0.98 13.66 -54.35
C GLY A 822 -0.40 14.20 -53.93
N GLU A 823 -1.40 14.07 -54.82
CA GLU A 823 -2.80 14.42 -54.51
C GLU A 823 -3.42 13.53 -53.42
N GLN A 824 -2.82 12.36 -53.16
CA GLN A 824 -3.21 11.45 -52.10
C GLN A 824 -2.09 11.36 -51.07
N GLU A 825 -2.46 11.44 -49.79
CA GLU A 825 -1.55 11.23 -48.67
C GLU A 825 -0.97 9.80 -48.75
N ALA A 826 0.36 9.70 -48.70
CA ALA A 826 1.03 8.42 -48.67
C ALA A 826 0.84 7.78 -47.27
N PRO A 827 0.40 6.52 -47.17
CA PRO A 827 0.06 5.87 -45.90
C PRO A 827 1.30 5.35 -45.16
N TYR A 828 2.32 6.20 -44.99
CA TYR A 828 3.60 5.84 -44.38
C TYR A 828 3.45 5.36 -42.94
N ASP A 829 2.57 6.00 -42.17
CA ASP A 829 2.24 5.64 -40.79
C ASP A 829 1.60 4.24 -40.70
N GLN A 830 0.69 3.92 -41.62
CA GLN A 830 0.01 2.62 -41.65
C GLN A 830 0.98 1.51 -42.05
N GLN A 831 1.83 1.77 -43.04
CA GLN A 831 2.84 0.80 -43.47
C GLN A 831 3.87 0.55 -42.37
N TRP A 832 4.37 1.59 -41.70
CA TRP A 832 5.31 1.45 -40.60
C TRP A 832 4.69 0.68 -39.42
N THR A 833 3.44 1.01 -39.07
CA THR A 833 2.69 0.30 -38.01
C THR A 833 2.50 -1.19 -38.34
N LEU A 834 2.21 -1.50 -39.61
CA LEU A 834 2.07 -2.87 -40.09
C LEU A 834 3.40 -3.63 -40.03
N ASP A 835 4.49 -2.99 -40.42
CA ASP A 835 5.82 -3.55 -40.34
C ASP A 835 6.24 -3.80 -38.89
N TRP A 836 5.95 -2.87 -37.97
CA TRP A 836 6.16 -3.08 -36.54
C TRP A 836 5.40 -4.30 -36.01
N MET A 837 4.12 -4.45 -36.34
CA MET A 837 3.32 -5.62 -35.93
C MET A 837 3.85 -6.94 -36.53
N ARG A 838 4.33 -6.93 -37.77
CA ARG A 838 4.97 -8.12 -38.40
C ARG A 838 6.24 -8.49 -37.67
N THR A 839 7.07 -7.50 -37.35
CA THR A 839 8.34 -7.69 -36.66
C THR A 839 8.12 -8.17 -35.24
N LEU A 840 7.11 -7.65 -34.52
CA LEU A 840 6.70 -8.17 -33.22
C LEU A 840 6.32 -9.66 -33.32
N ALA A 841 5.45 -10.01 -34.26
CA ALA A 841 4.97 -11.38 -34.42
C ALA A 841 6.11 -12.35 -34.75
N TRP A 842 7.03 -11.94 -35.62
CA TRP A 842 8.25 -12.70 -35.91
C TRP A 842 9.14 -12.84 -34.67
N SER A 843 9.36 -11.74 -33.93
CA SER A 843 10.21 -11.74 -32.74
C SER A 843 9.69 -12.68 -31.65
N VAL A 844 8.39 -12.71 -31.38
CA VAL A 844 7.77 -13.62 -30.42
C VAL A 844 8.04 -15.09 -30.79
N VAL A 845 7.97 -15.44 -32.07
CA VAL A 845 8.23 -16.82 -32.52
C VAL A 845 9.72 -17.14 -32.53
N ALA A 846 10.57 -16.19 -32.90
CA ALA A 846 12.03 -16.36 -32.91
C ALA A 846 12.61 -16.48 -31.49
N ASN A 847 11.91 -15.98 -30.45
CA ASN A 847 12.31 -16.15 -29.05
C ASN A 847 12.31 -17.63 -28.60
N VAL A 848 11.58 -18.53 -29.29
CA VAL A 848 11.56 -19.99 -28.98
C VAL A 848 12.94 -20.64 -29.11
N ASP A 849 13.76 -20.10 -30.02
CA ASP A 849 15.08 -20.64 -30.35
C ASP A 849 16.20 -19.97 -29.54
N PHE A 850 15.86 -19.02 -28.67
CA PHE A 850 16.82 -18.31 -27.83
C PHE A 850 16.97 -19.02 -26.47
N ASP A 851 18.11 -19.70 -26.30
CA ASP A 851 18.45 -20.44 -25.06
C ASP A 851 19.43 -19.66 -24.15
N GLY A 852 19.64 -18.35 -24.39
CA GLY A 852 20.46 -17.49 -23.52
C GLY A 852 21.94 -17.88 -23.38
N GLN A 853 22.47 -18.71 -24.29
CA GLN A 853 23.82 -19.31 -24.23
C GLN A 853 24.08 -20.27 -23.05
N GLN A 854 23.07 -20.70 -22.29
CA GLN A 854 23.25 -21.59 -21.15
C GLN A 854 22.83 -23.04 -21.42
N VAL A 855 23.60 -23.99 -20.88
CA VAL A 855 23.24 -25.41 -20.88
C VAL A 855 21.99 -25.59 -20.03
N ARG A 856 20.93 -26.19 -20.61
CA ARG A 856 19.69 -26.51 -19.90
C ARG A 856 20.00 -27.32 -18.64
N ASP A 857 19.86 -26.70 -17.46
CA ASP A 857 19.85 -27.40 -16.18
C ASP A 857 18.45 -28.02 -15.96
N PRO A 858 18.29 -29.34 -16.12
CA PRO A 858 16.99 -29.99 -15.98
C PRO A 858 16.47 -29.93 -14.54
N GLN A 859 17.37 -29.86 -13.55
CA GLN A 859 17.00 -29.77 -12.14
C GLN A 859 16.39 -28.40 -11.84
N GLN A 860 17.01 -27.31 -12.31
CA GLN A 860 16.47 -25.96 -12.15
C GLN A 860 15.16 -25.75 -12.92
N ASN A 861 15.04 -26.34 -14.12
CA ASN A 861 13.81 -26.26 -14.90
C ASN A 861 12.65 -27.05 -14.25
N ASN A 862 12.93 -28.21 -13.64
CA ASN A 862 11.95 -28.96 -12.84
C ASN A 862 11.56 -28.21 -11.56
N ARG A 863 12.52 -27.57 -10.88
CA ARG A 863 12.22 -26.72 -9.71
C ARG A 863 11.28 -25.58 -10.08
N LEU A 864 11.52 -24.89 -11.20
CA LEU A 864 10.62 -23.84 -11.68
C LEU A 864 9.24 -24.37 -12.06
N ARG A 865 9.16 -25.55 -12.70
CA ARG A 865 7.88 -26.22 -13.00
C ARG A 865 7.05 -26.46 -11.74
N ASP A 866 7.68 -26.96 -10.68
CA ASP A 866 7.00 -27.29 -9.43
C ASP A 866 6.52 -26.02 -8.72
N ILE A 867 7.32 -24.93 -8.75
CA ILE A 867 6.91 -23.59 -8.28
C ILE A 867 5.71 -23.08 -9.08
N LEU A 868 5.76 -23.12 -10.42
CA LEU A 868 4.67 -22.69 -11.30
C LEU A 868 3.39 -23.51 -11.09
N ALA A 869 3.51 -24.81 -10.81
CA ALA A 869 2.37 -25.67 -10.52
C ALA A 869 1.62 -25.24 -9.25
N ALA A 870 2.32 -24.70 -8.25
CA ALA A 870 1.69 -24.19 -7.03
C ALA A 870 0.88 -22.90 -7.27
N PHE A 871 1.12 -22.18 -8.36
CA PHE A 871 0.35 -20.99 -8.75
C PHE A 871 -0.79 -21.28 -9.74
N ARG A 872 -1.05 -22.55 -10.09
CA ARG A 872 -2.13 -22.94 -11.03
C ARG A 872 -3.55 -22.89 -10.47
#